data_AF-A0A7C6Z8F1-F1
#
_entry.id   AF-A0A7C6Z8F1-F1
#
_cell.length_a   1.000
_cell.length_b   1.000
_cell.length_c   1.000
_cell.angle_alpha   90.00
_cell.angle_beta   90.00
_cell.angle_gamma   90.00
#
_symmetry.space_group_name_H-M   'P 1'
#
loop_
_entity.id
_entity.type
_entity.pdbx_description
1 polymer ?
#
loop_
_entity_poly.entity_id
_entity_poly.type
_entity_poly.pdbx_seq_one_letter_code
_entity_poly.pdbx_strand_id
1 'polypeptide(L)'
;MIRGRKLLWSAIICVLAAVATASGQVSAQDGEWDFYFGYIHSHTSYSDGELTPEEAYAYARDVAGLDFLGITEHGYYMVENPHHWEALVEAAKSFTEPGRFVAFRGTEWTHGAGHISIIEAPEPCSRDVQVTFDDLIGWMSENKGIASFNHPQRNEQGNWDDFKYSLEGNKTIRLLEVGSGPYPGNTKYEASYVRALDRGWHLGAINSQDNHRADWGTATDARTGVVARALTREDLMEALRAMRTYSTEDKNVRVRFAAEGQWMGSTLPLGPAEFVIDVSDPDPGDAVEKAEVVSNRGTVIATLPGSGDEGASGVPFHRTLRITPKDGYNWYYLRIEQKDKDVVVTSPIWIKSRSDLLMADFRFDVPLAKKGATGHLRGDVVNLGAGPAPGTIVEFAAVADGQRMPIGAVKTDVGPGATVPVSLEWACPVSGDVTVVATVIDPSMPAYSENAYSIELHVLPEALPRVVVDEGHNNRASGFAGSFLDALASNGYEGVLCQGRITPESLRGTSILIIANPEPGIALTPTTFDESELAAVREFVTSGGSLVLAGSSDAEDPERDVDQLNAILTALGCSMRFSDDEVREKGEGSAFGSTATCILTADGERLLGPVSLPVRMSQGCSIADDAFGTLNASDGVVVLAVGADEACSVDTNGKGSWHAYTSRPVVCASEDVGKGRVVAMGAPLYSAYDFRPDLGNEEFMLKLVGWLGSR
;
A
#
# COMPACT_ATOMS: atom_id res chain seq x y z
N MET A 1 -74.33 -50.60 9.64
CA MET A 1 -73.61 -51.89 9.68
C MET A 1 -73.06 -52.16 8.28
N ILE A 2 -71.72 -52.15 8.12
CA ILE A 2 -70.91 -52.80 7.07
C ILE A 2 -71.05 -52.34 5.59
N ARG A 3 -69.96 -51.70 5.14
CA ARG A 3 -69.21 -51.76 3.84
C ARG A 3 -69.85 -51.30 2.52
N GLY A 4 -69.11 -50.38 1.88
CA GLY A 4 -69.05 -50.20 0.43
C GLY A 4 -67.72 -49.52 -0.01
N ARG A 5 -66.80 -50.30 -0.58
CA ARG A 5 -65.68 -49.89 -1.48
C ARG A 5 -66.30 -49.34 -2.79
N LYS A 6 -65.71 -48.54 -3.69
CA LYS A 6 -64.37 -48.04 -4.03
C LYS A 6 -64.54 -47.10 -5.28
N LEU A 7 -63.64 -46.12 -5.46
CA LEU A 7 -63.12 -45.54 -6.74
C LEU A 7 -64.12 -44.69 -7.59
N LEU A 8 -63.82 -43.55 -8.26
CA LEU A 8 -62.58 -42.85 -8.63
C LEU A 8 -62.95 -41.53 -9.39
N TRP A 9 -62.01 -40.56 -9.42
CA TRP A 9 -61.81 -39.41 -10.35
C TRP A 9 -62.41 -38.01 -10.05
N SER A 10 -61.45 -37.08 -9.86
CA SER A 10 -61.38 -35.71 -10.36
C SER A 10 -62.15 -34.58 -9.67
N ALA A 11 -61.44 -33.81 -8.83
CA ALA A 11 -61.49 -32.34 -8.91
C ALA A 11 -60.23 -31.73 -8.28
N ILE A 12 -59.51 -30.99 -9.10
CA ILE A 12 -58.39 -30.11 -8.77
C ILE A 12 -58.87 -29.05 -7.78
N ILE A 13 -58.23 -28.94 -6.62
CA ILE A 13 -58.30 -27.75 -5.77
C ILE A 13 -56.86 -27.35 -5.43
N CYS A 14 -56.46 -26.19 -5.97
CA CYS A 14 -55.22 -25.51 -5.62
C CYS A 14 -55.19 -25.23 -4.11
N VAL A 15 -54.35 -25.94 -3.37
CA VAL A 15 -53.95 -25.56 -2.02
C VAL A 15 -52.76 -24.62 -2.17
N LEU A 16 -53.01 -23.32 -2.01
CA LEU A 16 -51.98 -22.34 -1.68
C LEU A 16 -51.38 -22.74 -0.33
N ALA A 17 -50.22 -23.38 -0.39
CA ALA A 17 -49.36 -23.54 0.77
C ALA A 17 -48.83 -22.17 1.16
N ALA A 18 -49.44 -21.55 2.18
CA ALA A 18 -48.77 -20.53 2.97
C ALA A 18 -47.67 -21.23 3.76
N VAL A 19 -46.51 -21.46 3.12
CA VAL A 19 -45.27 -21.67 3.83
C VAL A 19 -44.96 -20.32 4.44
N ALA A 20 -45.26 -20.18 5.74
CA ALA A 20 -44.70 -19.11 6.54
C ALA A 20 -43.18 -19.34 6.56
N THR A 21 -42.48 -18.73 5.62
CA THR A 21 -41.05 -18.45 5.77
C THR A 21 -40.96 -17.54 6.98
N ALA A 22 -40.55 -18.08 8.11
CA ALA A 22 -39.99 -17.31 9.20
C ALA A 22 -38.69 -16.70 8.68
N SER A 23 -38.81 -15.65 7.86
CA SER A 23 -37.78 -14.64 7.73
C SER A 23 -37.82 -13.88 9.04
N GLY A 24 -37.08 -14.39 10.03
CA GLY A 24 -36.68 -13.59 11.16
C GLY A 24 -35.88 -12.42 10.62
N GLN A 25 -36.55 -11.30 10.34
CA GLN A 25 -35.93 -10.01 10.52
C GLN A 25 -35.51 -9.98 11.98
N VAL A 26 -34.23 -10.28 12.25
CA VAL A 26 -33.59 -9.84 13.47
C VAL A 26 -33.52 -8.33 13.33
N SER A 27 -34.61 -7.65 13.67
CA SER A 27 -34.53 -6.26 14.10
C SER A 27 -33.44 -6.21 15.17
N ALA A 28 -32.49 -5.30 15.03
CA ALA A 28 -31.58 -4.98 16.12
C ALA A 28 -32.44 -4.80 17.37
N GLN A 29 -32.35 -5.74 18.31
CA GLN A 29 -32.96 -5.49 19.60
C GLN A 29 -32.23 -4.29 20.16
N ASP A 30 -32.98 -3.21 20.37
CA ASP A 30 -32.58 -2.01 21.11
C ASP A 30 -32.27 -2.39 22.57
N GLY A 31 -31.18 -3.13 22.78
CA GLY A 31 -30.45 -3.10 24.03
C GLY A 31 -29.58 -1.85 24.02
N GLU A 32 -29.45 -1.19 25.17
CA GLU A 32 -28.43 -0.15 25.34
C GLU A 32 -27.06 -0.79 25.08
N TRP A 33 -26.35 -0.29 24.07
CA TRP A 33 -24.96 -0.63 23.78
C TRP A 33 -24.07 0.40 24.47
N ASP A 34 -22.95 -0.03 25.03
CA ASP A 34 -21.94 0.84 25.62
C ASP A 34 -20.55 0.54 25.07
N PHE A 35 -19.62 1.45 25.33
CA PHE A 35 -18.25 1.44 24.80
C PHE A 35 -17.25 1.26 25.94
N TYR A 36 -16.43 0.22 25.84
CA TYR A 36 -15.42 -0.13 26.85
C TYR A 36 -14.03 -0.09 26.24
N PHE A 37 -13.05 0.40 27.00
CA PHE A 37 -11.70 0.67 26.51
C PHE A 37 -10.65 -0.07 27.34
N GLY A 38 -9.71 -0.70 26.65
CA GLY A 38 -8.68 -1.51 27.29
C GLY A 38 -7.72 -2.14 26.31
N TYR A 39 -6.99 -3.16 26.78
CA TYR A 39 -6.08 -3.97 25.98
C TYR A 39 -6.31 -5.44 26.20
N ILE A 40 -5.87 -6.26 25.25
CA ILE A 40 -5.90 -7.71 25.39
C ILE A 40 -4.51 -8.37 25.28
N HIS A 41 -3.45 -7.57 25.18
CA HIS A 41 -2.08 -8.04 25.05
C HIS A 41 -1.13 -7.18 25.88
N SER A 42 -0.55 -7.80 26.90
CA SER A 42 0.39 -7.22 27.88
C SER A 42 1.09 -8.35 28.66
N HIS A 43 2.26 -8.06 29.20
CA HIS A 43 3.09 -9.01 29.96
C HIS A 43 3.40 -8.49 31.36
N THR A 44 3.84 -9.40 32.24
CA THR A 44 4.26 -9.07 33.61
C THR A 44 5.54 -9.80 34.00
N SER A 45 5.96 -9.70 35.27
CA SER A 45 7.09 -10.46 35.82
C SER A 45 6.95 -11.98 35.74
N TYR A 46 5.79 -12.51 35.34
CA TYR A 46 5.59 -13.95 35.14
C TYR A 46 6.21 -14.46 33.83
N SER A 47 6.51 -13.59 32.87
CA SER A 47 7.43 -13.82 31.75
C SER A 47 8.67 -12.92 31.87
N ASP A 48 8.61 -11.75 31.24
CA ASP A 48 9.72 -10.84 30.97
C ASP A 48 9.26 -9.36 30.99
N GLY A 49 8.09 -9.10 31.56
CA GLY A 49 7.65 -7.77 31.96
C GLY A 49 8.01 -7.44 33.42
N GLU A 50 7.43 -6.35 33.92
CA GLU A 50 7.60 -5.89 35.29
C GLU A 50 6.38 -6.22 36.17
N LEU A 51 6.56 -6.23 37.49
CA LEU A 51 5.53 -6.38 38.54
C LEU A 51 4.61 -7.61 38.40
N THR A 52 3.76 -7.90 39.39
CA THR A 52 2.89 -9.09 39.33
C THR A 52 1.59 -8.83 38.54
N PRO A 53 0.87 -9.87 38.11
CA PRO A 53 -0.46 -9.71 37.52
C PRO A 53 -1.45 -8.92 38.38
N GLU A 54 -1.43 -9.11 39.71
CA GLU A 54 -2.27 -8.34 40.63
C GLU A 54 -1.93 -6.85 40.61
N GLU A 55 -0.64 -6.52 40.57
CA GLU A 55 -0.17 -5.13 40.48
C GLU A 55 -0.56 -4.51 39.13
N ALA A 56 -0.44 -5.26 38.02
CA ALA A 56 -0.83 -4.82 36.69
C ALA A 56 -2.35 -4.57 36.58
N TYR A 57 -3.19 -5.51 37.05
CA TYR A 57 -4.65 -5.31 37.06
C TYR A 57 -5.08 -4.17 37.97
N ALA A 58 -4.47 -4.05 39.16
CA ALA A 58 -4.73 -2.93 40.05
C ALA A 58 -4.38 -1.59 39.38
N TYR A 59 -3.21 -1.50 38.74
CA TYR A 59 -2.76 -0.31 38.04
C TYR A 59 -3.72 0.06 36.90
N ALA A 60 -4.04 -0.89 36.02
CA ALA A 60 -4.93 -0.67 34.89
C ALA A 60 -6.31 -0.15 35.34
N ARG A 61 -6.88 -0.74 36.39
CA ARG A 61 -8.19 -0.35 36.92
C ARG A 61 -8.16 0.98 37.66
N ASP A 62 -7.23 1.12 38.61
CA ASP A 62 -7.30 2.19 39.63
C ASP A 62 -6.45 3.41 39.26
N VAL A 63 -5.47 3.27 38.35
CA VAL A 63 -4.59 4.37 37.90
C VAL A 63 -4.88 4.76 36.45
N ALA A 64 -4.88 3.78 35.54
CA ALA A 64 -5.07 4.05 34.11
C ALA A 64 -6.55 4.25 33.72
N GLY A 65 -7.48 3.78 34.55
CA GLY A 65 -8.93 3.89 34.31
C GLY A 65 -9.42 3.06 33.12
N LEU A 66 -8.77 1.92 32.84
CA LEU A 66 -9.22 0.99 31.81
C LEU A 66 -10.47 0.23 32.28
N ASP A 67 -11.35 -0.11 31.35
CA ASP A 67 -12.48 -1.00 31.60
C ASP A 67 -12.05 -2.47 31.64
N PHE A 68 -11.00 -2.82 30.88
CA PHE A 68 -10.44 -4.17 30.87
C PHE A 68 -8.94 -4.19 30.58
N LEU A 69 -8.27 -5.23 31.06
CA LEU A 69 -6.88 -5.55 30.71
C LEU A 69 -6.75 -7.05 30.48
N GLY A 70 -6.11 -7.43 29.37
CA GLY A 70 -5.64 -8.77 29.11
C GLY A 70 -4.14 -8.89 29.33
N ILE A 71 -3.78 -9.81 30.23
CA ILE A 71 -2.40 -10.26 30.43
C ILE A 71 -2.24 -11.57 29.67
N THR A 72 -1.28 -11.60 28.75
CA THR A 72 -1.02 -12.69 27.82
C THR A 72 0.46 -13.05 27.83
N GLU A 73 0.89 -13.65 28.95
CA GLU A 73 2.28 -14.04 29.18
C GLU A 73 2.81 -14.91 28.04
N HIS A 74 4.09 -14.74 27.69
CA HIS A 74 4.81 -15.65 26.82
C HIS A 74 4.64 -17.12 27.27
N GLY A 75 3.99 -17.92 26.42
CA GLY A 75 3.40 -19.19 26.87
C GLY A 75 4.35 -20.28 27.30
N TYR A 76 5.59 -20.25 26.81
CA TYR A 76 6.62 -21.17 27.25
C TYR A 76 6.96 -21.00 28.74
N TYR A 77 6.93 -19.77 29.29
CA TYR A 77 7.09 -19.57 30.74
C TYR A 77 5.92 -20.14 31.55
N MET A 78 4.70 -20.06 31.01
CA MET A 78 3.50 -20.57 31.70
C MET A 78 3.46 -22.09 31.73
N VAL A 79 3.94 -22.74 30.66
CA VAL A 79 4.08 -24.20 30.60
C VAL A 79 5.25 -24.68 31.48
N GLU A 80 6.37 -23.95 31.51
CA GLU A 80 7.52 -24.28 32.36
C GLU A 80 7.23 -24.09 33.86
N ASN A 81 6.41 -23.09 34.21
CA ASN A 81 6.01 -22.81 35.58
C ASN A 81 4.48 -22.75 35.73
N PRO A 82 3.82 -23.91 35.90
CA PRO A 82 2.37 -23.98 36.06
C PRO A 82 1.80 -23.19 37.25
N HIS A 83 2.63 -22.93 38.28
CA HIS A 83 2.20 -22.11 39.42
C HIS A 83 2.00 -20.64 39.03
N HIS A 84 2.78 -20.11 38.09
CA HIS A 84 2.54 -18.77 37.55
C HIS A 84 1.23 -18.72 36.75
N TRP A 85 0.95 -19.76 35.96
CA TRP A 85 -0.34 -19.86 35.25
C TRP A 85 -1.51 -19.85 36.23
N GLU A 86 -1.51 -20.74 37.23
CA GLU A 86 -2.55 -20.81 38.26
C GLU A 86 -2.73 -19.47 39.00
N ALA A 87 -1.62 -18.80 39.34
CA ALA A 87 -1.65 -17.49 39.98
C ALA A 87 -2.24 -16.41 39.07
N LEU A 88 -1.90 -16.39 37.78
CA LEU A 88 -2.50 -15.49 36.80
C LEU A 88 -4.02 -15.71 36.67
N VAL A 89 -4.47 -16.98 36.64
CA VAL A 89 -5.90 -17.30 36.62
C VAL A 89 -6.62 -16.73 37.84
N GLU A 90 -6.08 -16.95 39.04
CA GLU A 90 -6.71 -16.49 40.27
C GLU A 90 -6.66 -14.96 40.41
N ALA A 91 -5.58 -14.31 39.94
CA ALA A 91 -5.47 -12.86 39.87
C ALA A 91 -6.57 -12.27 38.98
N ALA A 92 -6.72 -12.77 37.74
CA ALA A 92 -7.73 -12.30 36.80
C ALA A 92 -9.16 -12.48 37.35
N LYS A 93 -9.42 -13.60 38.00
CA LYS A 93 -10.70 -13.87 38.67
C LYS A 93 -10.95 -12.91 39.84
N SER A 94 -9.93 -12.64 40.66
CA SER A 94 -10.05 -11.79 41.86
C SER A 94 -10.23 -10.31 41.54
N PHE A 95 -9.63 -9.83 40.44
CA PHE A 95 -9.71 -8.42 40.04
C PHE A 95 -10.91 -8.10 39.15
N THR A 96 -11.58 -9.11 38.59
CA THR A 96 -12.79 -8.88 37.80
C THR A 96 -13.95 -8.48 38.71
N GLU A 97 -14.44 -7.28 38.49
CA GLU A 97 -15.58 -6.68 39.18
C GLU A 97 -16.59 -6.23 38.12
N PRO A 98 -17.65 -7.02 37.84
CA PRO A 98 -18.65 -6.68 36.84
C PRO A 98 -19.22 -5.27 37.03
N GLY A 99 -19.30 -4.49 35.95
CA GLY A 99 -19.70 -3.08 35.98
C GLY A 99 -18.58 -2.10 36.33
N ARG A 100 -17.37 -2.57 36.65
CA ARG A 100 -16.21 -1.73 36.98
C ARG A 100 -14.93 -2.10 36.25
N PHE A 101 -14.58 -3.39 36.18
CA PHE A 101 -13.35 -3.85 35.54
C PHE A 101 -13.40 -5.32 35.17
N VAL A 102 -12.88 -5.68 33.99
CA VAL A 102 -12.71 -7.08 33.57
C VAL A 102 -11.22 -7.39 33.36
N ALA A 103 -10.72 -8.33 34.14
CA ALA A 103 -9.38 -8.88 33.96
C ALA A 103 -9.45 -10.14 33.10
N PHE A 104 -8.81 -10.10 31.94
CA PHE A 104 -8.60 -11.25 31.06
C PHE A 104 -7.23 -11.85 31.32
N ARG A 105 -7.17 -13.18 31.26
CA ARG A 105 -5.91 -13.94 31.31
C ARG A 105 -5.71 -14.73 30.03
N GLY A 106 -4.46 -14.92 29.65
CA GLY A 106 -4.12 -15.63 28.43
C GLY A 106 -2.64 -15.86 28.29
N THR A 107 -2.25 -16.17 27.08
CA THR A 107 -0.86 -16.40 26.72
C THR A 107 -0.56 -15.86 25.33
N GLU A 108 0.68 -15.45 25.09
CA GLU A 108 1.19 -15.21 23.76
C GLU A 108 1.94 -16.46 23.24
N TRP A 109 1.50 -16.96 22.08
CA TRP A 109 2.25 -17.90 21.27
C TRP A 109 3.35 -17.17 20.50
N THR A 110 4.51 -17.04 21.14
CA THR A 110 5.70 -16.31 20.65
C THR A 110 6.54 -17.19 19.74
N HIS A 111 6.28 -17.17 18.43
CA HIS A 111 6.89 -18.10 17.48
C HIS A 111 7.47 -17.41 16.24
N GLY A 112 8.43 -18.04 15.57
CA GLY A 112 9.06 -17.50 14.36
C GLY A 112 8.12 -17.34 13.16
N ALA A 113 6.93 -17.96 13.21
CA ALA A 113 5.87 -17.77 12.22
C ALA A 113 5.05 -16.50 12.45
N GLY A 114 5.21 -15.83 13.60
CA GLY A 114 4.42 -14.68 14.05
C GLY A 114 3.87 -14.91 15.46
N HIS A 115 3.46 -13.83 16.12
CA HIS A 115 2.99 -13.84 17.50
C HIS A 115 1.47 -13.78 17.62
N ILE A 116 0.89 -14.61 18.48
CA ILE A 116 -0.57 -14.68 18.65
C ILE A 116 -0.93 -14.68 20.14
N SER A 117 -1.64 -13.66 20.58
CA SER A 117 -2.24 -13.65 21.92
C SER A 117 -3.54 -14.43 21.94
N ILE A 118 -3.70 -15.32 22.93
CA ILE A 118 -4.90 -16.12 23.16
C ILE A 118 -5.40 -15.87 24.57
N ILE A 119 -6.59 -15.28 24.69
CA ILE A 119 -7.22 -15.01 25.98
C ILE A 119 -8.31 -16.05 26.30
N GLU A 120 -8.51 -16.29 27.59
CA GLU A 120 -9.56 -17.12 28.16
C GLU A 120 -9.57 -18.59 27.69
N ALA A 121 -8.44 -19.09 27.17
CA ALA A 121 -8.22 -20.52 27.04
C ALA A 121 -8.03 -21.18 28.43
N PRO A 122 -8.50 -22.41 28.66
CA PRO A 122 -8.40 -23.08 29.96
C PRO A 122 -6.94 -23.35 30.37
N GLU A 123 -6.11 -23.73 29.41
CA GLU A 123 -4.70 -24.10 29.56
C GLU A 123 -3.79 -23.13 28.79
N PRO A 124 -2.51 -22.98 29.15
CA PRO A 124 -1.58 -22.19 28.37
C PRO A 124 -1.12 -22.99 27.14
N CYS A 125 -0.93 -22.30 26.01
CA CYS A 125 -0.22 -22.83 24.85
C CYS A 125 1.26 -22.41 24.89
N SER A 126 2.14 -23.16 24.22
CA SER A 126 3.55 -22.79 24.08
C SER A 126 4.05 -23.14 22.68
N ARG A 127 4.96 -22.32 22.14
CA ARG A 127 5.68 -22.61 20.90
C ARG A 127 6.47 -23.93 20.94
N ASP A 128 6.81 -24.42 22.11
CA ASP A 128 7.57 -25.67 22.27
C ASP A 128 6.67 -26.92 22.22
N VAL A 129 5.35 -26.73 22.34
CA VAL A 129 4.34 -27.80 22.27
C VAL A 129 3.54 -27.70 20.97
N GLN A 130 3.00 -26.52 20.68
CA GLN A 130 2.39 -26.16 19.40
C GLN A 130 3.48 -25.60 18.49
N VAL A 131 4.25 -26.49 17.86
CA VAL A 131 5.47 -26.15 17.11
C VAL A 131 5.15 -25.48 15.78
N THR A 132 4.01 -25.80 15.17
CA THR A 132 3.57 -25.19 13.92
C THR A 132 2.30 -24.35 14.11
N PHE A 133 2.03 -23.48 13.14
CA PHE A 133 0.77 -22.71 13.14
C PHE A 133 -0.45 -23.65 13.05
N ASP A 134 -0.35 -24.76 12.32
CA ASP A 134 -1.42 -25.76 12.25
C ASP A 134 -1.63 -26.48 13.60
N ASP A 135 -0.55 -26.77 14.35
CA ASP A 135 -0.66 -27.34 15.70
C ASP A 135 -1.37 -26.37 16.66
N LEU A 136 -1.05 -25.07 16.56
CA LEU A 136 -1.72 -24.03 17.34
C LEU A 136 -3.22 -23.98 17.03
N ILE A 137 -3.58 -23.99 15.75
CA ILE A 137 -4.98 -23.96 15.31
C ILE A 137 -5.72 -25.21 15.82
N GLY A 138 -5.11 -26.39 15.71
CA GLY A 138 -5.64 -27.63 16.27
C GLY A 138 -5.91 -27.49 17.77
N TRP A 139 -4.93 -27.01 18.54
CA TRP A 139 -5.08 -26.76 19.97
C TRP A 139 -6.18 -25.74 20.30
N MET A 140 -6.26 -24.62 19.57
CA MET A 140 -7.29 -23.60 19.78
C MET A 140 -8.70 -24.12 19.51
N SER A 141 -8.86 -25.01 18.53
CA SER A 141 -10.16 -25.62 18.21
C SER A 141 -10.75 -26.42 19.39
N GLU A 142 -9.89 -26.94 20.26
CA GLU A 142 -10.29 -27.69 21.46
C GLU A 142 -10.42 -26.79 22.71
N ASN A 143 -9.65 -25.71 22.77
CA ASN A 143 -9.46 -24.89 23.97
C ASN A 143 -10.31 -23.60 24.03
N LYS A 144 -11.12 -23.29 23.00
CA LYS A 144 -12.19 -22.27 23.02
C LYS A 144 -11.83 -20.83 23.45
N GLY A 145 -10.54 -20.51 23.56
CA GLY A 145 -10.05 -19.14 23.69
C GLY A 145 -10.37 -18.31 22.44
N ILE A 146 -10.12 -17.01 22.52
CA ILE A 146 -10.13 -16.11 21.36
C ILE A 146 -8.73 -15.58 21.15
N ALA A 147 -8.33 -15.49 19.88
CA ALA A 147 -6.97 -15.14 19.50
C ALA A 147 -6.90 -13.86 18.66
N SER A 148 -5.75 -13.19 18.78
CA SER A 148 -5.36 -12.03 17.99
C SER A 148 -4.05 -12.28 17.26
N PHE A 149 -3.95 -11.86 16.01
CA PHE A 149 -2.66 -11.66 15.36
C PHE A 149 -1.98 -10.42 15.97
N ASN A 150 -0.81 -10.60 16.58
CA ASN A 150 -0.09 -9.53 17.25
C ASN A 150 0.95 -8.90 16.33
N HIS A 151 1.08 -7.58 16.44
CA HIS A 151 2.10 -6.72 15.80
C HIS A 151 2.69 -7.28 14.49
N PRO A 152 1.87 -7.54 13.46
CA PRO A 152 2.28 -8.32 12.29
C PRO A 152 3.17 -7.51 11.35
N GLN A 153 4.46 -7.45 11.68
CA GLN A 153 5.47 -6.65 10.99
C GLN A 153 6.09 -7.44 9.84
N ARG A 154 5.68 -7.11 8.61
CA ARG A 154 6.01 -7.82 7.37
C ARG A 154 7.50 -8.13 7.16
N ASN A 155 8.40 -7.29 7.69
CA ASN A 155 9.84 -7.37 7.42
C ASN A 155 10.68 -7.79 8.65
N GLU A 156 10.07 -8.00 9.81
CA GLU A 156 10.79 -8.23 11.07
C GLU A 156 10.42 -9.55 11.73
N GLN A 157 9.19 -10.03 11.52
CA GLN A 157 8.69 -11.28 12.07
C GLN A 157 7.97 -12.08 10.99
N GLY A 158 7.78 -13.39 11.24
CA GLY A 158 6.88 -14.19 10.42
C GLY A 158 5.46 -13.62 10.45
N ASN A 159 4.74 -13.78 9.34
CA ASN A 159 3.37 -13.31 9.18
C ASN A 159 2.44 -14.44 8.74
N TRP A 160 2.65 -15.65 9.29
CA TRP A 160 1.84 -16.86 9.04
C TRP A 160 1.71 -17.22 7.56
N ASP A 161 2.85 -17.24 6.85
CA ASP A 161 2.92 -17.47 5.40
C ASP A 161 2.05 -16.44 4.65
N ASP A 162 2.27 -15.16 4.97
CA ASP A 162 1.55 -14.01 4.43
C ASP A 162 0.03 -14.07 4.69
N PHE A 163 -0.37 -14.45 5.91
CA PHE A 163 -1.77 -14.68 6.30
C PHE A 163 -2.45 -15.75 5.46
N LYS A 164 -1.75 -16.85 5.18
CA LYS A 164 -2.35 -18.02 4.53
C LYS A 164 -3.66 -18.38 5.24
N TYR A 165 -4.75 -18.45 4.47
CA TYR A 165 -6.08 -18.68 5.03
C TYR A 165 -6.15 -20.04 5.74
N SER A 166 -6.79 -20.06 6.91
CA SER A 166 -7.14 -21.28 7.62
C SER A 166 -8.61 -21.24 8.04
N LEU A 167 -9.38 -22.21 7.57
CA LEU A 167 -10.80 -22.33 7.92
C LEU A 167 -11.01 -22.50 9.43
N GLU A 168 -10.21 -23.34 10.08
CA GLU A 168 -10.31 -23.57 11.53
C GLU A 168 -9.73 -22.38 12.31
N GLY A 169 -8.62 -21.80 11.84
CA GLY A 169 -8.03 -20.61 12.44
C GLY A 169 -9.01 -19.43 12.43
N ASN A 170 -9.75 -19.21 11.34
CA ASN A 170 -10.70 -18.11 11.19
C ASN A 170 -11.93 -18.19 12.14
N LYS A 171 -12.12 -19.33 12.82
CA LYS A 171 -13.15 -19.49 13.86
C LYS A 171 -12.68 -19.00 15.23
N THR A 172 -11.38 -19.01 15.50
CA THR A 172 -10.80 -18.73 16.82
C THR A 172 -9.93 -17.48 16.84
N ILE A 173 -9.16 -17.22 15.78
CA ILE A 173 -8.44 -15.97 15.55
C ILE A 173 -9.43 -14.99 14.93
N ARG A 174 -9.82 -13.99 15.72
CA ARG A 174 -10.90 -13.06 15.38
C ARG A 174 -10.46 -11.61 15.43
N LEU A 175 -9.22 -11.33 15.83
CA LEU A 175 -8.71 -9.99 16.07
C LEU A 175 -7.34 -9.84 15.43
N LEU A 176 -6.96 -8.61 15.11
CA LEU A 176 -5.64 -8.27 14.64
C LEU A 176 -5.25 -6.89 15.17
N GLU A 177 -4.03 -6.79 15.70
CA GLU A 177 -3.43 -5.53 16.12
C GLU A 177 -3.16 -4.65 14.91
N VAL A 178 -4.02 -3.64 14.70
CA VAL A 178 -3.82 -2.58 13.70
C VAL A 178 -2.88 -1.51 14.25
N GLY A 179 -2.80 -1.39 15.57
CA GLY A 179 -1.78 -0.66 16.28
C GLY A 179 -1.23 -1.51 17.42
N SER A 180 0.06 -1.37 17.72
CA SER A 180 0.67 -1.96 18.90
C SER A 180 1.78 -1.07 19.45
N GLY A 181 1.82 -0.86 20.76
CA GLY A 181 2.93 -0.17 21.41
C GLY A 181 2.68 0.24 22.87
N PRO A 182 3.76 0.31 23.66
CA PRO A 182 4.89 1.13 23.21
C PRO A 182 6.26 0.43 23.18
N TYR A 183 6.94 0.48 22.01
CA TYR A 183 8.30 1.05 21.88
C TYR A 183 8.74 1.15 20.40
N PRO A 184 9.31 2.28 19.90
CA PRO A 184 9.44 3.62 20.50
C PRO A 184 8.17 4.49 20.36
N GLY A 185 7.05 3.93 19.90
CA GLY A 185 5.75 4.58 19.76
C GLY A 185 4.67 3.56 19.41
N ASN A 186 3.47 4.02 19.03
CA ASN A 186 2.41 3.17 18.50
C ASN A 186 2.73 2.82 17.04
N THR A 187 3.12 1.58 16.77
CA THR A 187 3.42 1.12 15.41
C THR A 187 2.13 0.72 14.71
N LYS A 188 1.94 1.17 13.46
CA LYS A 188 0.72 0.94 12.68
C LYS A 188 0.88 -0.26 11.74
N TYR A 189 -0.10 -1.15 11.73
CA TYR A 189 -0.13 -2.41 10.98
C TYR A 189 -1.36 -2.51 10.04
N GLU A 190 -1.96 -1.38 9.66
CA GLU A 190 -3.13 -1.33 8.76
C GLU A 190 -2.90 -2.05 7.43
N ALA A 191 -1.69 -2.02 6.87
CA ALA A 191 -1.36 -2.77 5.65
C ALA A 191 -1.47 -4.29 5.83
N SER A 192 -1.06 -4.81 7.00
CA SER A 192 -1.20 -6.22 7.36
C SER A 192 -2.66 -6.59 7.61
N TYR A 193 -3.44 -5.68 8.18
CA TYR A 193 -4.89 -5.84 8.34
C TYR A 193 -5.60 -5.99 6.99
N VAL A 194 -5.35 -5.07 6.06
CA VAL A 194 -5.85 -5.13 4.67
C VAL A 194 -5.44 -6.45 4.01
N ARG A 195 -4.17 -6.86 4.17
CA ARG A 195 -3.65 -8.12 3.61
C ARG A 195 -4.42 -9.34 4.10
N ALA A 196 -4.67 -9.44 5.40
CA ALA A 196 -5.40 -10.56 5.99
C ALA A 196 -6.86 -10.60 5.52
N LEU A 197 -7.54 -9.43 5.48
CA LEU A 197 -8.92 -9.31 5.01
C LEU A 197 -9.08 -9.71 3.53
N ASP A 198 -8.15 -9.30 2.67
CA ASP A 198 -8.14 -9.69 1.24
C ASP A 198 -7.90 -11.20 1.01
N ARG A 199 -7.32 -11.89 2.01
CA ARG A 199 -7.14 -13.35 2.00
C ARG A 199 -8.30 -14.11 2.65
N GLY A 200 -9.37 -13.41 3.02
CA GLY A 200 -10.61 -14.01 3.50
C GLY A 200 -10.69 -14.20 5.01
N TRP A 201 -9.71 -13.70 5.78
CA TRP A 201 -9.82 -13.67 7.23
C TRP A 201 -10.92 -12.69 7.66
N HIS A 202 -11.70 -13.10 8.67
CA HIS A 202 -12.68 -12.26 9.35
C HIS A 202 -12.09 -11.82 10.68
N LEU A 203 -11.53 -10.60 10.70
CA LEU A 203 -10.79 -10.06 11.83
C LEU A 203 -11.37 -8.70 12.24
N GLY A 204 -11.45 -8.46 13.54
CA GLY A 204 -11.71 -7.16 14.12
C GLY A 204 -10.42 -6.38 14.38
N ALA A 205 -10.49 -5.06 14.23
CA ALA A 205 -9.38 -4.17 14.52
C ALA A 205 -9.24 -3.97 16.03
N ILE A 206 -8.03 -4.09 16.55
CA ILE A 206 -7.69 -3.78 17.94
C ILE A 206 -6.39 -2.96 18.01
N ASN A 207 -6.18 -2.31 19.15
CA ASN A 207 -4.90 -1.71 19.52
C ASN A 207 -4.45 -2.28 20.88
N SER A 208 -3.20 -2.68 20.97
CA SER A 208 -2.59 -3.25 22.17
C SER A 208 -1.30 -2.54 22.51
N GLN A 209 -0.68 -2.92 23.63
CA GLN A 209 0.60 -2.33 24.00
C GLN A 209 1.81 -3.24 23.83
N ASP A 210 1.61 -4.56 23.83
CA ASP A 210 2.70 -5.50 24.07
C ASP A 210 3.55 -5.00 25.27
N ASN A 211 2.86 -4.66 26.36
CA ASN A 211 3.48 -3.89 27.43
C ASN A 211 4.32 -4.76 28.35
N HIS A 212 5.59 -4.40 28.56
CA HIS A 212 6.51 -5.06 29.49
C HIS A 212 6.86 -4.20 30.71
N ARG A 213 6.31 -2.98 30.83
CA ARG A 213 6.70 -2.02 31.88
C ARG A 213 5.58 -1.73 32.87
N ALA A 214 5.93 -1.20 34.04
CA ALA A 214 5.00 -0.82 35.09
C ALA A 214 4.12 0.44 34.80
N ASP A 215 3.58 0.57 33.59
CA ASP A 215 2.82 1.72 33.09
C ASP A 215 1.60 1.34 32.23
N TRP A 216 1.03 0.13 32.40
CA TRP A 216 -0.12 -0.40 31.62
C TRP A 216 -1.26 0.62 31.47
N GLY A 217 -1.55 1.02 30.24
CA GLY A 217 -2.59 2.01 29.92
C GLY A 217 -2.28 3.47 30.25
N THR A 218 -1.09 3.79 30.75
CA THR A 218 -0.63 5.18 30.87
C THR A 218 0.53 5.51 29.92
N ALA A 219 1.11 4.48 29.31
CA ALA A 219 2.24 4.63 28.39
C ALA A 219 1.85 5.24 27.03
N THR A 220 0.59 5.12 26.63
CA THR A 220 0.00 5.73 25.44
C THR A 220 -1.51 5.92 25.66
N ASP A 221 -2.12 6.78 24.86
CA ASP A 221 -3.55 7.05 24.85
C ASP A 221 -4.31 6.04 23.99
N ALA A 222 -3.61 5.30 23.12
CA ALA A 222 -4.19 4.29 22.27
C ALA A 222 -4.95 3.19 23.04
N ARG A 223 -6.07 2.69 22.51
CA ARG A 223 -6.93 1.67 23.13
C ARG A 223 -7.54 0.73 22.10
N THR A 224 -7.97 -0.43 22.58
CA THR A 224 -9.05 -1.18 21.93
C THR A 224 -10.38 -0.72 22.47
N GLY A 225 -11.23 -0.17 21.61
CA GLY A 225 -12.64 0.07 21.92
C GLY A 225 -13.47 -1.19 21.64
N VAL A 226 -14.36 -1.57 22.56
CA VAL A 226 -15.24 -2.74 22.47
C VAL A 226 -16.68 -2.32 22.69
N VAL A 227 -17.58 -2.69 21.77
CA VAL A 227 -19.02 -2.40 21.88
C VAL A 227 -19.78 -3.61 22.42
N ALA A 228 -20.24 -3.50 23.66
CA ALA A 228 -20.89 -4.58 24.40
C ALA A 228 -22.12 -4.10 25.17
N ARG A 229 -22.93 -5.05 25.67
CA ARG A 229 -24.16 -4.75 26.41
C ARG A 229 -23.92 -4.34 27.85
N ALA A 230 -22.85 -4.84 28.47
CA ALA A 230 -22.45 -4.51 29.83
C ALA A 230 -20.96 -4.79 30.02
N LEU A 231 -20.35 -4.17 31.05
CA LEU A 231 -18.98 -4.46 31.48
C LEU A 231 -18.91 -5.77 32.26
N THR A 232 -19.10 -6.88 31.56
CA THR A 232 -18.97 -8.24 32.09
C THR A 232 -18.00 -9.03 31.23
N ARG A 233 -17.39 -10.07 31.82
CA ARG A 233 -16.51 -10.97 31.05
C ARG A 233 -17.28 -11.61 29.90
N GLU A 234 -18.52 -12.05 30.15
CA GLU A 234 -19.34 -12.70 29.13
C GLU A 234 -19.66 -11.78 27.94
N ASP A 235 -20.10 -10.55 28.21
CA ASP A 235 -20.50 -9.60 27.17
C ASP A 235 -19.30 -9.06 26.39
N LEU A 236 -18.17 -8.80 27.05
CA LEU A 236 -16.94 -8.43 26.34
C LEU A 236 -16.42 -9.59 25.49
N MET A 237 -16.40 -10.84 25.98
CA MET A 237 -15.99 -11.99 25.18
C MET A 237 -16.91 -12.25 23.98
N GLU A 238 -18.21 -11.98 24.11
CA GLU A 238 -19.15 -12.04 22.98
C GLU A 238 -18.86 -10.94 21.96
N ALA A 239 -18.62 -9.71 22.41
CA ALA A 239 -18.24 -8.58 21.55
C ALA A 239 -16.93 -8.80 20.79
N LEU A 240 -15.90 -9.31 21.47
CA LEU A 240 -14.62 -9.65 20.84
C LEU A 240 -14.79 -10.74 19.78
N ARG A 241 -15.54 -11.83 20.07
CA ARG A 241 -15.82 -12.89 19.08
C ARG A 241 -16.61 -12.37 17.87
N ALA A 242 -17.53 -11.46 18.12
CA ALA A 242 -18.32 -10.79 17.11
C ALA A 242 -17.57 -9.66 16.39
N MET A 243 -16.31 -9.37 16.77
CA MET A 243 -15.48 -8.31 16.18
C MET A 243 -16.15 -6.94 16.26
N ARG A 244 -16.89 -6.68 17.35
CA ARG A 244 -17.44 -5.34 17.63
C ARG A 244 -16.37 -4.50 18.32
N THR A 245 -15.24 -4.35 17.64
CA THR A 245 -14.04 -3.70 18.15
C THR A 245 -13.52 -2.63 17.19
N TYR A 246 -12.70 -1.73 17.70
CA TYR A 246 -11.92 -0.79 16.89
C TYR A 246 -10.61 -0.45 17.60
N SER A 247 -9.59 -0.17 16.79
CA SER A 247 -8.32 0.40 17.23
C SER A 247 -8.46 1.92 17.28
N THR A 248 -8.01 2.56 18.36
CA THR A 248 -8.00 4.02 18.49
C THR A 248 -6.68 4.49 19.09
N GLU A 249 -6.20 5.67 18.67
CA GLU A 249 -5.11 6.41 19.33
C GLU A 249 -5.61 7.31 20.48
N ASP A 250 -6.93 7.57 20.49
CA ASP A 250 -7.65 8.32 21.52
C ASP A 250 -8.13 7.42 22.69
N LYS A 251 -8.22 7.98 23.90
CA LYS A 251 -8.57 7.29 25.14
C LYS A 251 -10.03 6.84 25.26
N ASN A 252 -10.98 7.57 24.65
CA ASN A 252 -12.40 7.46 24.97
C ASN A 252 -13.36 7.75 23.79
N VAL A 253 -12.85 8.00 22.57
CA VAL A 253 -13.63 8.20 21.35
C VAL A 253 -14.62 7.06 21.14
N ARG A 254 -15.88 7.37 20.87
CA ARG A 254 -16.93 6.37 20.64
C ARG A 254 -17.30 6.31 19.16
N VAL A 255 -17.15 5.14 18.56
CA VAL A 255 -17.42 4.94 17.12
C VAL A 255 -18.51 3.89 16.89
N ARG A 256 -19.62 4.32 16.30
CA ARG A 256 -20.61 3.44 15.70
C ARG A 256 -20.43 3.43 14.20
N PHE A 257 -20.01 2.26 13.71
CA PHE A 257 -20.06 1.92 12.31
C PHE A 257 -21.06 0.78 12.12
N ALA A 258 -22.10 1.02 11.33
CA ALA A 258 -23.18 0.06 11.10
C ALA A 258 -23.67 0.10 9.66
N ALA A 259 -24.23 -1.00 9.18
CA ALA A 259 -24.90 -1.08 7.89
C ALA A 259 -26.16 -1.93 7.99
N GLU A 260 -27.27 -1.46 7.42
CA GLU A 260 -28.58 -2.14 7.51
C GLU A 260 -28.96 -2.51 8.97
N GLY A 261 -28.61 -1.63 9.93
CA GLY A 261 -28.83 -1.81 11.36
C GLY A 261 -27.92 -2.82 12.07
N GLN A 262 -26.96 -3.45 11.37
CA GLN A 262 -25.97 -4.36 11.94
C GLN A 262 -24.66 -3.61 12.23
N TRP A 263 -24.06 -3.86 13.40
CA TRP A 263 -22.78 -3.26 13.80
C TRP A 263 -21.59 -3.77 12.98
N MET A 264 -20.47 -3.04 13.00
CA MET A 264 -19.15 -3.54 12.62
C MET A 264 -18.88 -4.94 13.19
N GLY A 265 -18.18 -5.76 12.43
CA GLY A 265 -18.01 -7.19 12.71
C GLY A 265 -19.04 -8.09 12.01
N SER A 266 -20.12 -7.53 11.47
CA SER A 266 -21.21 -8.28 10.82
C SER A 266 -20.95 -8.61 9.35
N THR A 267 -21.68 -9.61 8.84
CA THR A 267 -21.68 -9.98 7.42
C THR A 267 -23.09 -9.83 6.85
N LEU A 268 -23.20 -9.09 5.75
CA LEU A 268 -24.43 -8.86 5.00
C LEU A 268 -24.38 -9.60 3.65
N PRO A 269 -25.56 -9.98 3.10
CA PRO A 269 -25.63 -10.52 1.76
C PRO A 269 -25.25 -9.47 0.70
N LEU A 270 -24.70 -9.93 -0.43
CA LEU A 270 -24.33 -9.08 -1.56
C LEU A 270 -25.51 -8.20 -2.02
N GLY A 271 -25.28 -6.90 -2.07
CA GLY A 271 -26.23 -5.91 -2.54
C GLY A 271 -25.88 -4.52 -2.02
N PRO A 272 -26.50 -3.45 -2.56
CA PRO A 272 -26.30 -2.11 -2.05
C PRO A 272 -26.78 -2.00 -0.59
N ALA A 273 -25.98 -1.38 0.27
CA ALA A 273 -26.28 -1.20 1.68
C ALA A 273 -26.14 0.27 2.10
N GLU A 274 -26.98 0.69 3.04
CA GLU A 274 -26.87 1.97 3.73
C GLU A 274 -26.03 1.83 4.99
N PHE A 275 -24.94 2.60 5.04
CA PHE A 275 -24.02 2.69 6.15
C PHE A 275 -24.34 3.91 7.01
N VAL A 276 -24.21 3.76 8.32
CA VAL A 276 -24.35 4.79 9.34
C VAL A 276 -23.04 4.89 10.10
N ILE A 277 -22.55 6.12 10.22
CA ILE A 277 -21.32 6.48 10.92
C ILE A 277 -21.69 7.50 11.97
N ASP A 278 -21.57 7.13 13.25
CA ASP A 278 -21.63 8.06 14.38
C ASP A 278 -20.28 8.05 15.10
N VAL A 279 -19.67 9.22 15.26
CA VAL A 279 -18.45 9.39 16.08
C VAL A 279 -18.74 10.46 17.12
N SER A 280 -18.49 10.16 18.39
CA SER A 280 -18.58 11.14 19.47
C SER A 280 -17.34 11.11 20.32
N ASP A 281 -16.74 12.27 20.50
CA ASP A 281 -15.59 12.47 21.36
C ASP A 281 -15.93 13.52 22.44
N PRO A 282 -15.72 13.22 23.74
CA PRO A 282 -15.89 14.18 24.80
C PRO A 282 -14.76 15.23 24.87
N ASP A 283 -13.58 14.96 24.33
CA ASP A 283 -12.38 15.76 24.54
C ASP A 283 -12.30 17.00 23.60
N PRO A 284 -12.09 18.22 24.14
CA PRO A 284 -12.03 19.43 23.32
C PRO A 284 -10.74 19.49 22.48
N GLY A 285 -10.84 19.15 21.21
CA GLY A 285 -9.68 19.12 20.31
C GLY A 285 -9.81 18.01 19.29
N ASP A 286 -10.50 16.94 19.67
CA ASP A 286 -10.39 15.64 19.01
C ASP A 286 -11.61 15.41 18.09
N ALA A 287 -12.11 16.51 17.53
CA ALA A 287 -13.12 16.52 16.49
C ALA A 287 -12.63 15.72 15.28
N VAL A 288 -13.54 15.01 14.61
CA VAL A 288 -13.25 14.36 13.33
C VAL A 288 -12.77 15.40 12.32
N GLU A 289 -11.56 15.23 11.78
CA GLU A 289 -11.05 15.98 10.63
C GLU A 289 -11.55 15.34 9.33
N LYS A 290 -11.47 14.01 9.24
CA LYS A 290 -12.04 13.23 8.14
C LYS A 290 -12.32 11.78 8.56
N ALA A 291 -13.29 11.16 7.90
CA ALA A 291 -13.55 9.73 7.97
C ALA A 291 -13.49 9.13 6.55
N GLU A 292 -12.63 8.15 6.36
CA GLU A 292 -12.44 7.43 5.11
C GLU A 292 -13.07 6.04 5.21
N VAL A 293 -13.88 5.68 4.21
CA VAL A 293 -14.39 4.31 4.06
C VAL A 293 -13.41 3.54 3.18
N VAL A 294 -12.77 2.53 3.75
CA VAL A 294 -11.74 1.71 3.09
C VAL A 294 -12.32 0.34 2.76
N SER A 295 -12.03 -0.16 1.56
CA SER A 295 -12.46 -1.48 1.04
C SER A 295 -11.25 -2.27 0.52
N ASN A 296 -11.52 -3.47 -0.01
CA ASN A 296 -10.58 -4.36 -0.71
C ASN A 296 -9.34 -3.69 -1.31
N ARG A 297 -8.17 -4.32 -1.11
CA ARG A 297 -6.85 -3.79 -1.52
C ARG A 297 -6.47 -2.45 -0.89
N GLY A 298 -7.14 -2.06 0.20
CA GLY A 298 -6.90 -0.80 0.90
C GLY A 298 -7.43 0.42 0.13
N THR A 299 -8.39 0.22 -0.78
CA THR A 299 -8.93 1.30 -1.61
C THR A 299 -9.84 2.19 -0.77
N VAL A 300 -9.55 3.49 -0.70
CA VAL A 300 -10.48 4.49 -0.15
C VAL A 300 -11.60 4.72 -1.16
N ILE A 301 -12.83 4.34 -0.81
CA ILE A 301 -14.00 4.46 -1.70
C ILE A 301 -14.84 5.71 -1.41
N ALA A 302 -14.68 6.32 -0.24
CA ALA A 302 -15.29 7.59 0.13
C ALA A 302 -14.45 8.29 1.19
N THR A 303 -14.36 9.62 1.11
CA THR A 303 -13.79 10.49 2.14
C THR A 303 -14.86 11.48 2.59
N LEU A 304 -15.18 11.46 3.87
CA LEU A 304 -16.20 12.28 4.51
C LEU A 304 -15.49 13.33 5.37
N PRO A 305 -15.47 14.61 4.97
CA PRO A 305 -14.83 15.64 5.77
C PRO A 305 -15.60 15.90 7.06
N GLY A 306 -14.87 16.18 8.14
CA GLY A 306 -15.42 16.82 9.33
C GLY A 306 -15.96 18.20 8.99
N SER A 307 -17.06 18.62 9.62
CA SER A 307 -17.51 20.01 9.46
C SER A 307 -16.93 20.91 10.56
N GLY A 308 -16.74 22.20 10.23
CA GLY A 308 -15.93 23.12 11.04
C GLY A 308 -16.35 23.24 12.52
N ASP A 309 -17.65 23.14 12.81
CA ASP A 309 -18.25 23.22 14.16
C ASP A 309 -18.68 21.84 14.71
N GLU A 310 -18.66 20.76 13.91
CA GLU A 310 -18.87 19.38 14.39
C GLU A 310 -17.61 18.92 15.16
N GLY A 311 -17.81 18.25 16.31
CA GLY A 311 -16.72 17.83 17.20
C GLY A 311 -16.25 18.89 18.20
N ALA A 312 -16.98 20.00 18.39
CA ALA A 312 -16.98 20.64 19.72
C ALA A 312 -17.53 19.62 20.73
N SER A 313 -16.92 19.49 21.92
CA SER A 313 -17.30 18.52 22.97
C SER A 313 -18.83 18.33 23.05
N GLY A 314 -19.29 17.13 22.70
CA GLY A 314 -20.71 16.75 22.71
C GLY A 314 -21.51 16.93 21.41
N VAL A 315 -20.92 17.37 20.28
CA VAL A 315 -21.58 17.38 18.96
C VAL A 315 -21.13 16.16 18.13
N PRO A 316 -21.98 15.13 17.95
CA PRO A 316 -21.59 13.91 17.25
C PRO A 316 -21.42 14.16 15.74
N PHE A 317 -20.36 13.60 15.17
CA PHE A 317 -20.19 13.49 13.74
C PHE A 317 -21.12 12.38 13.24
N HIS A 318 -22.12 12.74 12.45
CA HIS A 318 -23.10 11.80 11.87
C HIS A 318 -23.06 11.86 10.35
N ARG A 319 -22.89 10.70 9.71
CA ARG A 319 -22.94 10.55 8.25
C ARG A 319 -23.66 9.27 7.85
N THR A 320 -24.31 9.32 6.70
CA THR A 320 -24.83 8.14 6.01
C THR A 320 -24.29 8.05 4.60
N LEU A 321 -24.05 6.83 4.13
CA LEU A 321 -23.53 6.57 2.79
C LEU A 321 -24.19 5.30 2.24
N ARG A 322 -24.67 5.36 1.00
CA ARG A 322 -25.11 4.16 0.28
C ARG A 322 -23.97 3.63 -0.57
N ILE A 323 -23.54 2.39 -0.31
CA ILE A 323 -22.44 1.74 -1.02
C ILE A 323 -23.00 0.59 -1.86
N THR A 324 -22.59 0.52 -3.13
CA THR A 324 -22.84 -0.62 -4.00
C THR A 324 -21.55 -1.44 -4.08
N PRO A 325 -21.53 -2.71 -3.63
CA PRO A 325 -20.34 -3.54 -3.70
C PRO A 325 -19.86 -3.78 -5.13
N LYS A 326 -18.54 -3.78 -5.33
CA LYS A 326 -17.92 -3.94 -6.65
C LYS A 326 -17.72 -5.41 -7.02
N ASP A 327 -17.28 -6.20 -6.04
CA ASP A 327 -16.91 -7.60 -6.24
C ASP A 327 -17.87 -8.56 -5.51
N GLY A 328 -17.64 -9.86 -5.64
CA GLY A 328 -18.41 -10.92 -4.97
C GLY A 328 -18.07 -11.07 -3.49
N TYR A 329 -16.97 -10.51 -3.00
CA TYR A 329 -16.57 -10.51 -1.60
C TYR A 329 -15.95 -9.16 -1.26
N ASN A 330 -16.62 -8.39 -0.40
CA ASN A 330 -16.21 -7.05 -0.05
C ASN A 330 -16.21 -6.92 1.46
N TRP A 331 -15.30 -6.11 1.96
CA TRP A 331 -15.25 -5.67 3.34
C TRP A 331 -15.11 -4.16 3.35
N TYR A 332 -15.68 -3.50 4.35
CA TYR A 332 -15.60 -2.05 4.52
C TYR A 332 -15.24 -1.75 5.96
N TYR A 333 -14.23 -0.94 6.24
CA TYR A 333 -13.97 -0.37 7.57
C TYR A 333 -13.81 1.14 7.48
N LEU A 334 -13.85 1.81 8.64
CA LEU A 334 -13.55 3.24 8.74
C LEU A 334 -12.12 3.46 9.19
N ARG A 335 -11.44 4.39 8.51
CA ARG A 335 -10.26 5.09 9.03
C ARG A 335 -10.65 6.52 9.33
N ILE A 336 -10.61 6.92 10.59
CA ILE A 336 -10.97 8.26 11.05
C ILE A 336 -9.70 8.96 11.50
N GLU A 337 -9.50 10.19 11.06
CA GLU A 337 -8.45 11.09 11.56
C GLU A 337 -9.13 12.21 12.34
N GLN A 338 -8.70 12.39 13.59
CA GLN A 338 -9.10 13.50 14.46
C GLN A 338 -8.18 14.71 14.22
N LYS A 339 -8.60 15.92 14.63
CA LYS A 339 -7.86 17.16 14.36
C LYS A 339 -6.50 17.24 15.06
N ASP A 340 -6.34 16.52 16.17
CA ASP A 340 -5.11 16.34 16.93
C ASP A 340 -4.16 15.30 16.31
N LYS A 341 -4.61 14.62 15.24
CA LYS A 341 -3.95 13.60 14.43
C LYS A 341 -4.04 12.17 14.96
N ASP A 342 -4.87 11.94 15.98
CA ASP A 342 -5.20 10.59 16.40
C ASP A 342 -6.00 9.87 15.31
N VAL A 343 -5.70 8.57 15.17
CA VAL A 343 -6.30 7.70 14.15
C VAL A 343 -7.14 6.61 14.80
N VAL A 344 -8.34 6.41 14.27
CA VAL A 344 -9.23 5.29 14.61
C VAL A 344 -9.41 4.38 13.40
N VAL A 345 -9.27 3.07 13.60
CA VAL A 345 -9.54 2.03 12.58
C VAL A 345 -10.55 1.02 13.11
N THR A 346 -11.70 0.90 12.45
CA THR A 346 -12.78 0.02 12.91
C THR A 346 -12.61 -1.43 12.44
N SER A 347 -13.35 -2.34 13.10
CA SER A 347 -13.65 -3.63 12.48
C SER A 347 -14.47 -3.44 11.20
N PRO A 348 -14.42 -4.40 10.26
CA PRO A 348 -15.09 -4.27 8.98
C PRO A 348 -16.54 -4.72 9.06
N ILE A 349 -17.35 -4.30 8.09
CA ILE A 349 -18.59 -4.96 7.72
C ILE A 349 -18.34 -5.67 6.39
N TRP A 350 -18.63 -6.97 6.34
CA TRP A 350 -18.50 -7.75 5.11
C TRP A 350 -19.79 -7.70 4.31
N ILE A 351 -19.70 -7.47 3.01
CA ILE A 351 -20.80 -7.62 2.06
C ILE A 351 -20.35 -8.61 0.99
N LYS A 352 -20.84 -9.85 1.07
CA LYS A 352 -20.38 -10.95 0.21
C LYS A 352 -21.52 -11.71 -0.44
N SER A 353 -21.20 -12.33 -1.57
CA SER A 353 -22.03 -13.33 -2.21
C SER A 353 -22.22 -14.53 -1.28
N ARG A 354 -23.18 -15.39 -1.63
CA ARG A 354 -23.40 -16.64 -0.89
C ARG A 354 -22.37 -17.72 -1.24
N SER A 355 -21.43 -17.44 -2.13
CA SER A 355 -20.32 -18.35 -2.41
C SER A 355 -19.34 -18.32 -1.24
N ASP A 356 -18.81 -19.49 -0.91
CA ASP A 356 -17.67 -19.62 -0.01
C ASP A 356 -16.34 -19.60 -0.76
N LEU A 357 -16.36 -19.42 -2.08
CA LEU A 357 -15.14 -19.27 -2.87
C LEU A 357 -14.78 -17.79 -3.00
N LEU A 358 -13.54 -17.45 -2.71
CA LEU A 358 -12.97 -16.11 -2.85
C LEU A 358 -11.88 -16.15 -3.93
N MET A 359 -11.79 -15.11 -4.76
CA MET A 359 -10.61 -14.85 -5.57
C MET A 359 -9.71 -13.85 -4.84
N ALA A 360 -8.61 -14.32 -4.27
CA ALA A 360 -7.57 -13.48 -3.68
C ALA A 360 -6.47 -13.19 -4.72
N ASP A 361 -5.68 -12.13 -4.48
CA ASP A 361 -4.47 -11.82 -5.24
C ASP A 361 -4.64 -11.73 -6.79
N PHE A 362 -5.85 -11.40 -7.25
CA PHE A 362 -6.17 -11.28 -8.68
C PHE A 362 -5.41 -10.13 -9.34
N ARG A 363 -4.64 -10.43 -10.39
CA ARG A 363 -3.79 -9.49 -11.12
C ARG A 363 -3.50 -9.95 -12.55
N PHE A 364 -3.07 -9.00 -13.39
CA PHE A 364 -2.43 -9.29 -14.68
C PHE A 364 -0.92 -9.15 -14.54
N ASP A 365 -0.23 -10.29 -14.56
CA ASP A 365 1.21 -10.38 -14.38
C ASP A 365 1.92 -10.18 -15.72
N VAL A 366 2.26 -8.92 -16.00
CA VAL A 366 3.00 -8.47 -17.18
C VAL A 366 3.93 -7.32 -16.77
N PRO A 367 5.18 -7.26 -17.27
CA PRO A 367 6.08 -6.15 -16.97
C PRO A 367 5.53 -4.78 -17.40
N LEU A 368 4.83 -4.76 -18.54
CA LEU A 368 4.17 -3.58 -19.08
C LEU A 368 2.87 -3.97 -19.79
N ALA A 369 1.74 -3.47 -19.31
CA ALA A 369 0.44 -3.71 -19.92
C ALA A 369 0.31 -2.90 -21.22
N LYS A 370 0.65 -3.53 -22.35
CA LYS A 370 0.44 -2.95 -23.69
C LYS A 370 -0.44 -3.86 -24.55
N LYS A 371 -1.09 -3.27 -25.56
CA LYS A 371 -1.83 -4.01 -26.58
C LYS A 371 -0.90 -5.05 -27.21
N GLY A 372 -1.36 -6.30 -27.22
CA GLY A 372 -0.64 -7.45 -27.76
C GLY A 372 0.45 -8.02 -26.84
N ALA A 373 0.75 -7.42 -25.68
CA ALA A 373 1.67 -8.04 -24.73
C ALA A 373 1.02 -9.27 -24.09
N THR A 374 1.72 -10.39 -24.18
CA THR A 374 1.34 -11.65 -23.53
C THR A 374 1.83 -11.67 -22.09
N GLY A 375 0.90 -11.90 -21.16
CA GLY A 375 1.16 -12.09 -19.74
C GLY A 375 0.23 -13.15 -19.16
N HIS A 376 0.13 -13.21 -17.84
CA HIS A 376 -0.77 -14.16 -17.17
C HIS A 376 -1.77 -13.45 -16.26
N LEU A 377 -3.06 -13.75 -16.43
CA LEU A 377 -4.08 -13.47 -15.43
C LEU A 377 -3.92 -14.49 -14.31
N ARG A 378 -3.57 -14.02 -13.11
CA ARG A 378 -3.26 -14.86 -11.95
C ARG A 378 -4.13 -14.47 -10.76
N GLY A 379 -4.49 -15.45 -9.95
CA GLY A 379 -5.15 -15.25 -8.66
C GLY A 379 -5.27 -16.57 -7.92
N ASP A 380 -5.67 -16.50 -6.65
CA ASP A 380 -5.81 -17.65 -5.78
C ASP A 380 -7.28 -17.87 -5.46
N VAL A 381 -7.80 -19.07 -5.76
CA VAL A 381 -9.14 -19.46 -5.33
C VAL A 381 -9.06 -20.01 -3.92
N VAL A 382 -9.63 -19.29 -2.96
CA VAL A 382 -9.68 -19.65 -1.54
C VAL A 382 -11.06 -20.20 -1.21
N ASN A 383 -11.15 -21.37 -0.59
CA ASN A 383 -12.41 -21.92 -0.10
C ASN A 383 -12.59 -21.62 1.39
N LEU A 384 -13.47 -20.67 1.68
CA LEU A 384 -13.86 -20.22 3.02
C LEU A 384 -14.86 -21.17 3.71
N GLY A 385 -15.28 -22.23 3.03
CA GLY A 385 -16.32 -23.16 3.46
C GLY A 385 -15.78 -24.50 3.93
N ALA A 386 -16.61 -25.23 4.67
CA ALA A 386 -16.29 -26.57 5.18
C ALA A 386 -16.53 -27.70 4.16
N GLY A 387 -17.18 -27.40 3.02
CA GLY A 387 -17.43 -28.35 1.95
C GLY A 387 -16.37 -28.25 0.84
N PRO A 388 -16.03 -29.35 0.16
CA PRO A 388 -15.20 -29.29 -1.05
C PRO A 388 -15.99 -28.67 -2.22
N ALA A 389 -15.28 -27.98 -3.12
CA ALA A 389 -15.83 -27.41 -4.35
C ALA A 389 -15.14 -28.03 -5.59
N PRO A 390 -15.45 -29.30 -5.92
CA PRO A 390 -14.86 -29.97 -7.08
C PRO A 390 -15.39 -29.38 -8.39
N GLY A 391 -14.51 -29.25 -9.36
CA GLY A 391 -14.80 -28.74 -10.69
C GLY A 391 -15.10 -27.25 -10.74
N THR A 392 -14.66 -26.48 -9.72
CA THR A 392 -14.68 -25.02 -9.69
C THR A 392 -14.14 -24.45 -11.01
N ILE A 393 -14.84 -23.47 -11.57
CA ILE A 393 -14.47 -22.81 -12.83
C ILE A 393 -14.18 -21.34 -12.53
N VAL A 394 -13.06 -20.82 -13.04
CA VAL A 394 -12.77 -19.39 -13.05
C VAL A 394 -12.85 -18.91 -14.49
N GLU A 395 -13.86 -18.13 -14.81
CA GLU A 395 -14.04 -17.51 -16.13
C GLU A 395 -13.46 -16.10 -16.14
N PHE A 396 -12.65 -15.78 -17.15
CA PHE A 396 -12.05 -14.47 -17.33
C PHE A 396 -12.69 -13.73 -18.52
N ALA A 397 -12.96 -12.45 -18.34
CA ALA A 397 -13.42 -11.55 -19.39
C ALA A 397 -12.77 -10.17 -19.23
N ALA A 398 -12.53 -9.48 -20.35
CA ALA A 398 -12.15 -8.07 -20.35
C ALA A 398 -13.35 -7.21 -20.75
N VAL A 399 -13.45 -6.02 -20.19
CA VAL A 399 -14.43 -4.99 -20.54
C VAL A 399 -13.66 -3.74 -20.95
N ALA A 400 -13.87 -3.29 -22.19
CA ALA A 400 -13.28 -2.07 -22.73
C ALA A 400 -14.33 -1.36 -23.58
N ASP A 401 -14.46 -0.04 -23.47
CA ASP A 401 -15.47 0.76 -24.18
C ASP A 401 -16.91 0.20 -24.06
N GLY A 402 -17.25 -0.35 -22.89
CA GLY A 402 -18.55 -0.99 -22.63
C GLY A 402 -18.77 -2.34 -23.33
N GLN A 403 -17.79 -2.86 -24.07
CA GLN A 403 -17.83 -4.17 -24.71
C GLN A 403 -17.15 -5.23 -23.84
N ARG A 404 -17.86 -6.32 -23.55
CA ARG A 404 -17.32 -7.48 -22.82
C ARG A 404 -16.76 -8.51 -23.81
N MET A 405 -15.48 -8.85 -23.64
CA MET A 405 -14.74 -9.83 -24.43
C MET A 405 -14.40 -11.05 -23.55
N PRO A 406 -14.93 -12.25 -23.85
CA PRO A 406 -14.50 -13.48 -23.17
C PRO A 406 -13.02 -13.75 -23.43
N ILE A 407 -12.27 -14.09 -22.38
CA ILE A 407 -10.84 -14.42 -22.48
C ILE A 407 -10.66 -15.94 -22.46
N GLY A 408 -11.25 -16.62 -21.48
CA GLY A 408 -11.12 -18.05 -21.30
C GLY A 408 -11.52 -18.48 -19.90
N ALA A 409 -11.28 -19.74 -19.56
CA ALA A 409 -11.59 -20.27 -18.24
C ALA A 409 -10.56 -21.30 -17.76
N VAL A 410 -10.38 -21.38 -16.45
CA VAL A 410 -9.58 -22.41 -15.77
C VAL A 410 -10.49 -23.26 -14.90
N LYS A 411 -10.30 -24.58 -14.91
CA LYS A 411 -11.04 -25.51 -14.05
C LYS A 411 -10.11 -26.11 -13.00
N THR A 412 -10.57 -26.19 -11.76
CA THR A 412 -9.81 -26.73 -10.63
C THR A 412 -10.71 -27.38 -9.58
N ASP A 413 -10.13 -28.14 -8.66
CA ASP A 413 -10.80 -28.68 -7.48
C ASP A 413 -10.28 -27.96 -6.24
N VAL A 414 -11.17 -27.44 -5.40
CA VAL A 414 -10.78 -26.70 -4.19
C VAL A 414 -11.31 -27.41 -2.94
N GLY A 415 -10.39 -27.93 -2.12
CA GLY A 415 -10.74 -28.55 -0.84
C GLY A 415 -11.24 -27.53 0.19
N PRO A 416 -11.87 -27.96 1.30
CA PRO A 416 -12.29 -27.05 2.36
C PRO A 416 -11.10 -26.34 3.00
N GLY A 417 -11.17 -25.03 3.19
CA GLY A 417 -10.07 -24.22 3.72
C GLY A 417 -8.84 -24.11 2.78
N ALA A 418 -8.88 -24.73 1.60
CA ALA A 418 -7.74 -24.75 0.70
C ALA A 418 -7.63 -23.46 -0.12
N THR A 419 -6.39 -23.14 -0.50
CA THR A 419 -6.06 -22.09 -1.45
C THR A 419 -5.42 -22.74 -2.67
N VAL A 420 -5.97 -22.48 -3.86
CA VAL A 420 -5.49 -23.07 -5.13
C VAL A 420 -5.19 -21.96 -6.14
N PRO A 421 -3.93 -21.81 -6.60
CA PRO A 421 -3.59 -20.81 -7.60
C PRO A 421 -4.20 -21.17 -8.96
N VAL A 422 -4.68 -20.15 -9.67
CA VAL A 422 -5.13 -20.25 -11.06
C VAL A 422 -4.36 -19.26 -11.93
N SER A 423 -4.11 -19.66 -13.18
CA SER A 423 -3.36 -18.86 -14.13
C SER A 423 -3.87 -19.11 -15.54
N LEU A 424 -4.08 -18.04 -16.31
CA LEU A 424 -4.46 -18.09 -17.72
C LEU A 424 -3.56 -17.13 -18.50
N GLU A 425 -2.88 -17.63 -19.54
CA GLU A 425 -2.14 -16.77 -20.46
C GLU A 425 -3.12 -15.88 -21.24
N TRP A 426 -2.82 -14.59 -21.33
CA TRP A 426 -3.65 -13.62 -22.03
C TRP A 426 -2.79 -12.54 -22.70
N ALA A 427 -3.18 -12.16 -23.91
CA ALA A 427 -2.68 -10.98 -24.59
C ALA A 427 -3.83 -9.98 -24.78
N CYS A 428 -3.70 -8.77 -24.24
CA CYS A 428 -4.76 -7.77 -24.32
C CYS A 428 -4.92 -7.27 -25.77
N PRO A 429 -6.10 -7.42 -26.41
CA PRO A 429 -6.26 -7.09 -27.83
C PRO A 429 -6.49 -5.59 -28.09
N VAL A 430 -6.66 -4.79 -27.04
CA VAL A 430 -7.00 -3.35 -27.10
C VAL A 430 -6.05 -2.54 -26.23
N SER A 431 -6.05 -1.22 -26.43
CA SER A 431 -5.39 -0.23 -25.57
C SER A 431 -6.43 0.70 -24.97
N GLY A 432 -6.06 1.44 -23.92
CA GLY A 432 -6.96 2.26 -23.11
C GLY A 432 -7.30 1.59 -21.78
N ASP A 433 -8.31 2.11 -21.10
CA ASP A 433 -8.77 1.57 -19.83
C ASP A 433 -9.53 0.26 -20.06
N VAL A 434 -9.09 -0.80 -19.38
CA VAL A 434 -9.65 -2.15 -19.48
C VAL A 434 -9.91 -2.69 -18.09
N THR A 435 -11.16 -3.03 -17.80
CA THR A 435 -11.51 -3.79 -16.59
C THR A 435 -11.41 -5.28 -16.91
N VAL A 436 -10.58 -6.02 -16.20
CA VAL A 436 -10.56 -7.49 -16.29
C VAL A 436 -11.36 -8.06 -15.14
N VAL A 437 -12.28 -8.98 -15.45
CA VAL A 437 -13.19 -9.61 -14.51
C VAL A 437 -12.91 -11.11 -14.46
N ALA A 438 -12.71 -11.65 -13.26
CA ALA A 438 -12.68 -13.08 -12.97
C ALA A 438 -13.98 -13.48 -12.24
N THR A 439 -14.73 -14.44 -12.78
CA THR A 439 -15.95 -14.98 -12.16
C THR A 439 -15.68 -16.39 -11.67
N VAL A 440 -15.81 -16.63 -10.36
CA VAL A 440 -15.58 -17.94 -9.72
C VAL A 440 -16.91 -18.67 -9.56
N ILE A 441 -17.01 -19.85 -10.17
CA ILE A 441 -18.24 -20.62 -10.30
C ILE A 441 -18.07 -21.97 -9.59
N ASP A 442 -18.92 -22.22 -8.60
CA ASP A 442 -19.10 -23.55 -8.00
C ASP A 442 -20.21 -24.32 -8.76
N PRO A 443 -19.87 -25.39 -9.51
CA PRO A 443 -20.86 -26.13 -10.30
C PRO A 443 -21.86 -26.93 -9.46
N SER A 444 -21.57 -27.17 -8.18
CA SER A 444 -22.45 -27.91 -7.28
C SER A 444 -23.61 -27.07 -6.74
N MET A 445 -23.53 -25.74 -6.93
CA MET A 445 -24.49 -24.79 -6.41
C MET A 445 -25.35 -24.21 -7.56
N PRO A 446 -26.60 -24.68 -7.75
CA PRO A 446 -27.47 -24.14 -8.78
C PRO A 446 -27.86 -22.68 -8.44
N ALA A 447 -27.37 -21.74 -9.26
CA ALA A 447 -27.63 -20.30 -9.29
C ALA A 447 -26.85 -19.38 -8.30
N TYR A 448 -25.52 -19.30 -8.45
CA TYR A 448 -24.68 -18.19 -7.91
C TYR A 448 -23.57 -17.75 -8.89
N SER A 449 -23.92 -17.32 -10.10
CA SER A 449 -22.97 -16.77 -11.09
C SER A 449 -22.54 -15.31 -10.83
N GLU A 450 -22.67 -14.83 -9.59
CA GLU A 450 -22.48 -13.42 -9.21
C GLU A 450 -21.16 -13.17 -8.45
N ASN A 451 -20.32 -14.20 -8.31
CA ASN A 451 -19.05 -14.11 -7.58
C ASN A 451 -17.91 -13.64 -8.49
N ALA A 452 -17.96 -12.37 -8.86
CA ALA A 452 -17.02 -11.72 -9.78
C ALA A 452 -16.03 -10.81 -9.05
N TYR A 453 -14.81 -10.70 -9.59
CA TYR A 453 -13.71 -9.93 -9.03
C TYR A 453 -13.04 -9.15 -10.15
N SER A 454 -12.71 -7.89 -9.91
CA SER A 454 -12.22 -6.99 -10.95
C SER A 454 -10.83 -6.41 -10.67
N ILE A 455 -10.09 -6.14 -11.73
CA ILE A 455 -8.91 -5.28 -11.75
C ILE A 455 -9.08 -4.25 -12.87
N GLU A 456 -8.67 -3.02 -12.60
CA GLU A 456 -8.60 -1.96 -13.61
C GLU A 456 -7.18 -1.90 -14.17
N LEU A 457 -7.04 -1.89 -15.48
CA LEU A 457 -5.77 -1.80 -16.19
C LEU A 457 -5.80 -0.60 -17.11
N HIS A 458 -4.73 0.19 -17.12
CA HIS A 458 -4.46 1.13 -18.21
C HIS A 458 -3.52 0.46 -19.22
N VAL A 459 -4.06 0.04 -20.37
CA VAL A 459 -3.31 -0.71 -21.38
C VAL A 459 -2.76 0.23 -22.44
N LEU A 460 -1.44 0.27 -22.56
CA LEU A 460 -0.75 1.15 -23.51
C LEU A 460 -0.92 0.67 -24.96
N PRO A 461 -0.71 1.55 -25.97
CA PRO A 461 -0.63 1.16 -27.37
C PRO A 461 0.48 0.13 -27.64
N GLU A 462 0.38 -0.60 -28.76
CA GLU A 462 1.36 -1.63 -29.15
C GLU A 462 2.74 -1.04 -29.45
N ALA A 463 2.77 0.10 -30.15
CA ALA A 463 3.96 0.86 -30.46
C ALA A 463 4.04 2.07 -29.53
N LEU A 464 5.12 2.16 -28.75
CA LEU A 464 5.40 3.28 -27.86
C LEU A 464 6.62 4.04 -28.37
N PRO A 465 6.70 5.37 -28.17
CA PRO A 465 7.93 6.11 -28.38
C PRO A 465 9.02 5.55 -27.47
N ARG A 466 10.19 5.26 -28.05
CA ARG A 466 11.30 4.64 -27.32
C ARG A 466 12.25 5.69 -26.77
N VAL A 467 12.61 5.55 -25.49
CA VAL A 467 13.61 6.36 -24.79
C VAL A 467 14.80 5.48 -24.47
N VAL A 468 15.95 5.79 -25.03
CA VAL A 468 17.20 5.04 -24.81
C VAL A 468 18.07 5.81 -23.83
N VAL A 469 18.53 5.15 -22.77
CA VAL A 469 19.52 5.68 -21.82
C VAL A 469 20.85 4.97 -22.04
N ASP A 470 21.91 5.73 -22.27
CA ASP A 470 23.26 5.22 -22.43
C ASP A 470 23.83 4.72 -21.09
N GLU A 471 24.26 3.46 -21.07
CA GLU A 471 25.06 2.85 -20.01
C GLU A 471 26.33 2.18 -20.59
N GLY A 472 26.60 2.35 -21.88
CA GLY A 472 27.70 1.72 -22.59
C GLY A 472 29.05 2.39 -22.36
N HIS A 473 29.07 3.58 -21.74
CA HIS A 473 30.26 4.41 -21.60
C HIS A 473 30.68 4.61 -20.13
N ASN A 474 30.20 3.75 -19.22
CA ASN A 474 30.39 3.92 -17.76
C ASN A 474 29.90 5.30 -17.30
N ASN A 475 28.69 5.64 -17.72
CA ASN A 475 28.10 6.95 -17.52
C ASN A 475 27.82 7.20 -16.03
N ARG A 476 27.86 8.48 -15.64
CA ARG A 476 27.38 8.90 -14.32
C ARG A 476 25.95 8.39 -14.14
N ALA A 477 25.71 7.69 -13.04
CA ALA A 477 24.45 7.02 -12.72
C ALA A 477 24.10 5.76 -13.53
N SER A 478 25.07 5.11 -14.18
CA SER A 478 24.89 3.74 -14.70
C SER A 478 24.40 2.78 -13.60
N GLY A 479 23.39 1.97 -13.92
CA GLY A 479 22.74 1.06 -12.98
C GLY A 479 21.70 1.72 -12.07
N PHE A 480 21.50 3.04 -12.16
CA PHE A 480 20.55 3.79 -11.33
C PHE A 480 19.34 4.33 -12.11
N ALA A 481 19.09 3.88 -13.34
CA ALA A 481 17.95 4.34 -14.15
C ALA A 481 16.63 3.59 -13.89
N GLY A 482 16.61 2.55 -13.04
CA GLY A 482 15.46 1.64 -12.88
C GLY A 482 14.13 2.36 -12.61
N SER A 483 14.08 3.22 -11.59
CA SER A 483 12.87 3.97 -11.23
C SER A 483 12.38 4.89 -12.36
N PHE A 484 13.31 5.45 -13.15
CA PHE A 484 12.96 6.26 -14.30
C PHE A 484 12.39 5.41 -15.45
N LEU A 485 12.92 4.22 -15.71
CA LEU A 485 12.35 3.30 -16.71
C LEU A 485 10.93 2.87 -16.33
N ASP A 486 10.68 2.62 -15.04
CA ASP A 486 9.34 2.30 -14.53
C ASP A 486 8.37 3.48 -14.70
N ALA A 487 8.85 4.70 -14.46
CA ALA A 487 8.07 5.92 -14.69
C ALA A 487 7.78 6.16 -16.18
N LEU A 488 8.74 5.92 -17.07
CA LEU A 488 8.56 5.98 -18.53
C LEU A 488 7.49 4.99 -18.99
N ALA A 489 7.59 3.74 -18.53
CA ALA A 489 6.60 2.70 -18.78
C ALA A 489 5.20 3.15 -18.35
N SER A 490 5.07 3.69 -17.13
CA SER A 490 3.81 4.20 -16.59
C SER A 490 3.25 5.41 -17.36
N ASN A 491 4.07 6.09 -18.15
CA ASN A 491 3.71 7.28 -18.93
C ASN A 491 3.71 7.04 -20.45
N GLY A 492 3.65 5.79 -20.89
CA GLY A 492 3.45 5.45 -22.31
C GLY A 492 4.71 5.46 -23.16
N TYR A 493 5.88 5.28 -22.56
CA TYR A 493 7.17 5.17 -23.25
C TYR A 493 7.80 3.79 -23.07
N GLU A 494 8.54 3.33 -24.07
CA GLU A 494 9.42 2.17 -23.92
C GLU A 494 10.82 2.65 -23.50
N GLY A 495 11.16 2.49 -22.21
CA GLY A 495 12.51 2.77 -21.71
C GLY A 495 13.47 1.61 -21.99
N VAL A 496 14.66 1.91 -22.53
CA VAL A 496 15.68 0.90 -22.88
C VAL A 496 17.07 1.37 -22.45
N LEU A 497 17.86 0.48 -21.85
CA LEU A 497 19.28 0.72 -21.55
C LEU A 497 20.14 0.30 -22.75
N CYS A 498 21.04 1.18 -23.19
CA CYS A 498 22.06 0.86 -24.18
C CYS A 498 23.37 0.50 -23.47
N GLN A 499 23.68 -0.80 -23.35
CA GLN A 499 24.88 -1.30 -22.66
C GLN A 499 26.14 -1.32 -23.54
N GLY A 500 26.07 -0.74 -24.75
CA GLY A 500 27.13 -0.83 -25.75
C GLY A 500 27.20 0.42 -26.59
N ARG A 501 27.91 0.31 -27.72
CA ARG A 501 28.18 1.46 -28.59
C ARG A 501 26.91 2.05 -29.21
N ILE A 502 26.88 3.37 -29.31
CA ILE A 502 25.80 4.12 -29.95
C ILE A 502 25.97 4.03 -31.47
N THR A 503 25.09 3.26 -32.10
CA THR A 503 25.06 3.00 -33.54
C THR A 503 23.68 3.28 -34.13
N PRO A 504 23.55 3.46 -35.46
CA PRO A 504 22.25 3.59 -36.11
C PRO A 504 21.31 2.40 -35.81
N GLU A 505 21.87 1.21 -35.59
CA GLU A 505 21.10 0.02 -35.19
C GLU A 505 20.56 0.16 -33.77
N SER A 506 21.41 0.54 -32.81
CA SER A 506 20.99 0.72 -31.40
C SER A 506 19.96 1.83 -31.22
N LEU A 507 19.94 2.81 -32.13
CA LEU A 507 19.00 3.94 -32.13
C LEU A 507 17.74 3.68 -32.95
N ARG A 508 17.59 2.51 -33.58
CA ARG A 508 16.41 2.19 -34.41
C ARG A 508 15.12 2.29 -33.60
N GLY A 509 14.19 3.12 -34.09
CA GLY A 509 12.88 3.36 -33.44
C GLY A 509 12.94 4.25 -32.20
N THR A 510 14.12 4.77 -31.85
CA THR A 510 14.32 5.68 -30.72
C THR A 510 13.74 7.06 -31.04
N SER A 511 13.03 7.63 -30.09
CA SER A 511 12.54 9.02 -30.15
C SER A 511 13.43 9.94 -29.33
N ILE A 512 13.92 9.46 -28.18
CA ILE A 512 14.75 10.22 -27.25
C ILE A 512 15.98 9.38 -26.87
N LEU A 513 17.17 9.97 -26.98
CA LEU A 513 18.43 9.42 -26.47
C LEU A 513 18.88 10.24 -25.27
N ILE A 514 19.25 9.59 -24.17
CA ILE A 514 19.78 10.22 -22.96
C ILE A 514 21.20 9.72 -22.74
N ILE A 515 22.16 10.65 -22.62
CA ILE A 515 23.57 10.35 -22.36
C ILE A 515 24.00 11.16 -21.14
N ALA A 516 24.34 10.47 -20.05
CA ALA A 516 25.01 11.10 -18.92
C ALA A 516 26.53 11.12 -19.11
N ASN A 517 27.19 12.01 -18.38
CA ASN A 517 28.63 12.22 -18.49
C ASN A 517 29.41 10.90 -18.30
N PRO A 518 30.26 10.48 -19.25
CA PRO A 518 31.09 9.29 -19.07
C PRO A 518 32.10 9.44 -17.92
N GLU A 519 32.28 8.41 -17.09
CA GLU A 519 33.28 8.42 -16.02
C GLU A 519 34.49 7.52 -16.38
N PRO A 520 35.74 7.99 -16.21
CA PRO A 520 36.93 7.14 -16.37
C PRO A 520 36.96 6.04 -15.30
N GLY A 521 37.12 4.78 -15.69
CA GLY A 521 37.07 3.64 -14.77
C GLY A 521 37.34 2.29 -15.43
N ILE A 522 37.15 1.19 -14.68
CA ILE A 522 37.26 -0.18 -15.22
C ILE A 522 36.00 -0.50 -16.02
N ALA A 523 35.88 0.11 -17.20
CA ALA A 523 34.80 -0.14 -18.15
C ALA A 523 35.19 -1.29 -19.10
N LEU A 524 34.21 -2.10 -19.52
CA LEU A 524 34.39 -3.15 -20.53
C LEU A 524 34.45 -2.59 -21.97
N THR A 525 34.20 -1.29 -22.12
CA THR A 525 34.11 -0.50 -23.36
C THR A 525 34.83 0.85 -23.17
N PRO A 526 35.23 1.54 -24.25
CA PRO A 526 35.80 2.88 -24.15
C PRO A 526 34.81 3.85 -23.48
N THR A 527 35.30 4.71 -22.58
CA THR A 527 34.51 5.79 -21.93
C THR A 527 34.42 7.05 -22.80
N THR A 528 34.85 6.96 -24.06
CA THR A 528 34.94 8.08 -25.00
C THR A 528 34.18 7.76 -26.29
N PHE A 529 33.51 8.75 -26.85
CA PHE A 529 32.82 8.61 -28.14
C PHE A 529 33.81 8.76 -29.29
N ASP A 530 33.90 7.74 -30.16
CA ASP A 530 34.66 7.88 -31.41
C ASP A 530 33.84 8.57 -32.51
N GLU A 531 34.49 8.90 -33.63
CA GLU A 531 33.83 9.60 -34.74
C GLU A 531 32.61 8.84 -35.30
N SER A 532 32.57 7.50 -35.21
CA SER A 532 31.43 6.72 -35.69
C SER A 532 30.21 6.86 -34.78
N GLU A 533 30.40 6.96 -33.47
CA GLU A 533 29.32 7.19 -32.51
C GLU A 533 28.84 8.64 -32.56
N LEU A 534 29.78 9.59 -32.65
CA LEU A 534 29.44 11.01 -32.89
C LEU A 534 28.64 11.19 -34.19
N ALA A 535 29.00 10.49 -35.25
CA ALA A 535 28.24 10.50 -36.50
C ALA A 535 26.83 9.91 -36.33
N ALA A 536 26.69 8.81 -35.58
CA ALA A 536 25.39 8.20 -35.30
C ALA A 536 24.47 9.14 -34.49
N VAL A 537 25.00 9.78 -33.45
CA VAL A 537 24.27 10.78 -32.66
C VAL A 537 23.87 11.97 -33.54
N ARG A 538 24.80 12.47 -34.37
CA ARG A 538 24.52 13.57 -35.32
C ARG A 538 23.41 13.22 -36.29
N GLU A 539 23.45 12.03 -36.91
CA GLU A 539 22.41 11.57 -37.82
C GLU A 539 21.06 11.42 -37.13
N PHE A 540 21.04 10.85 -35.92
CA PHE A 540 19.83 10.69 -35.12
C PHE A 540 19.16 12.05 -34.83
N VAL A 541 19.92 13.01 -34.28
CA VAL A 541 19.38 14.34 -33.93
C VAL A 541 18.94 15.09 -35.19
N THR A 542 19.79 15.18 -36.21
CA THR A 542 19.45 15.94 -37.43
C THR A 542 18.27 15.36 -38.20
N SER A 543 18.00 14.05 -38.05
CA SER A 543 16.85 13.37 -38.63
C SER A 543 15.54 13.55 -37.86
N GLY A 544 15.57 14.14 -36.67
CA GLY A 544 14.38 14.44 -35.85
C GLY A 544 14.40 13.86 -34.44
N GLY A 545 15.43 13.08 -34.08
CA GLY A 545 15.58 12.56 -32.73
C GLY A 545 15.87 13.64 -31.68
N SER A 546 15.41 13.42 -30.46
CA SER A 546 15.70 14.30 -29.31
C SER A 546 16.85 13.73 -28.48
N LEU A 547 17.81 14.56 -28.11
CA LEU A 547 18.97 14.20 -27.30
C LEU A 547 18.93 14.93 -25.97
N VAL A 548 19.09 14.21 -24.86
CA VAL A 548 19.32 14.77 -23.52
C VAL A 548 20.73 14.42 -23.09
N LEU A 549 21.53 15.44 -22.82
CA LEU A 549 22.85 15.30 -22.23
C LEU A 549 22.77 15.69 -20.76
N ALA A 550 23.31 14.85 -19.88
CA ALA A 550 23.33 15.06 -18.44
C ALA A 550 24.77 15.19 -17.93
N GLY A 551 25.14 16.38 -17.47
CA GLY A 551 26.46 16.71 -16.95
C GLY A 551 26.72 16.16 -15.55
N SER A 552 27.85 16.56 -14.98
CA SER A 552 28.18 16.33 -13.57
C SER A 552 29.19 17.39 -13.11
N SER A 553 29.23 17.63 -11.81
CA SER A 553 30.18 18.56 -11.20
C SER A 553 31.62 18.09 -11.34
N ASP A 554 32.54 19.03 -11.42
CA ASP A 554 34.00 18.81 -11.40
C ASP A 554 34.57 18.46 -10.00
N ALA A 555 33.70 18.42 -8.98
CA ALA A 555 34.07 18.21 -7.59
C ALA A 555 34.63 16.80 -7.29
N GLU A 556 35.66 16.78 -6.43
CA GLU A 556 36.29 15.62 -5.77
C GLU A 556 36.99 14.57 -6.64
N ASP A 557 36.94 14.66 -7.98
CA ASP A 557 37.72 13.80 -8.88
C ASP A 557 38.42 14.62 -9.99
N PRO A 558 39.75 14.75 -9.98
CA PRO A 558 40.49 15.56 -10.96
C PRO A 558 40.51 14.97 -12.38
N GLU A 559 39.99 13.76 -12.58
CA GLU A 559 39.82 13.11 -13.88
C GLU A 559 38.37 13.18 -14.39
N ARG A 560 37.43 13.73 -13.59
CA ARG A 560 36.06 13.97 -14.02
C ARG A 560 35.98 15.31 -14.73
N ASP A 561 35.65 15.27 -16.02
CA ASP A 561 35.41 16.43 -16.87
C ASP A 561 34.15 16.24 -17.71
N VAL A 562 33.72 17.29 -18.40
CA VAL A 562 32.55 17.28 -19.30
C VAL A 562 32.93 17.27 -20.79
N ASP A 563 34.19 16.95 -21.10
CA ASP A 563 34.74 17.09 -22.46
C ASP A 563 34.04 16.19 -23.46
N GLN A 564 33.63 14.98 -23.06
CA GLN A 564 32.90 14.07 -23.94
C GLN A 564 31.52 14.62 -24.31
N LEU A 565 30.80 15.23 -23.35
CA LEU A 565 29.52 15.88 -23.64
C LEU A 565 29.71 17.10 -24.54
N ASN A 566 30.75 17.89 -24.29
CA ASN A 566 31.10 19.05 -25.13
C ASN A 566 31.57 18.65 -26.54
N ALA A 567 32.19 17.48 -26.70
CA ALA A 567 32.53 16.90 -28.00
C ALA A 567 31.27 16.57 -28.81
N ILE A 568 30.22 16.02 -28.17
CA ILE A 568 28.91 15.79 -28.79
C ILE A 568 28.27 17.11 -29.21
N LEU A 569 28.22 18.11 -28.32
CA LEU A 569 27.66 19.43 -28.62
C LEU A 569 28.39 20.12 -29.77
N THR A 570 29.72 20.02 -29.80
CA THR A 570 30.55 20.55 -30.90
C THR A 570 30.28 19.81 -32.21
N ALA A 571 30.17 18.47 -32.17
CA ALA A 571 29.86 17.67 -33.34
C ALA A 571 28.47 17.97 -33.93
N LEU A 572 27.54 18.43 -33.10
CA LEU A 572 26.19 18.86 -33.50
C LEU A 572 26.12 20.34 -33.93
N GLY A 573 27.18 21.12 -33.67
CA GLY A 573 27.21 22.55 -33.96
C GLY A 573 26.39 23.39 -32.98
N CYS A 574 26.12 22.89 -31.77
CA CYS A 574 25.41 23.62 -30.73
C CYS A 574 26.25 24.81 -30.23
N SER A 575 25.56 25.85 -29.78
CA SER A 575 26.12 27.04 -29.13
C SER A 575 26.19 26.92 -27.60
N MET A 576 25.51 25.94 -27.00
CA MET A 576 25.63 25.65 -25.55
C MET A 576 26.82 24.73 -25.22
N ARG A 577 27.42 24.89 -24.04
CA ARG A 577 28.48 24.03 -23.48
C ARG A 577 28.23 23.72 -22.01
N PHE A 578 28.62 22.53 -21.57
CA PHE A 578 28.75 22.22 -20.15
C PHE A 578 29.98 22.92 -19.61
N SER A 579 29.84 23.60 -18.48
CA SER A 579 30.95 24.19 -17.72
C SER A 579 31.65 23.11 -16.90
N ASP A 580 32.97 23.23 -16.76
CA ASP A 580 33.76 22.43 -15.82
C ASP A 580 33.67 23.07 -14.42
N ASP A 581 32.53 22.88 -13.73
CA ASP A 581 32.24 23.49 -12.43
C ASP A 581 31.26 22.70 -11.56
N GLU A 582 31.07 23.17 -10.33
CA GLU A 582 30.06 22.70 -9.39
C GLU A 582 29.00 23.79 -9.16
N VAL A 583 27.73 23.44 -9.39
CA VAL A 583 26.58 24.27 -9.02
C VAL A 583 26.06 23.85 -7.64
N ARG A 584 26.02 24.81 -6.71
CA ARG A 584 25.62 24.59 -5.30
C ARG A 584 24.95 25.82 -4.69
N GLU A 585 24.30 25.65 -3.55
CA GLU A 585 23.82 26.78 -2.74
C GLU A 585 25.00 27.53 -2.08
N LYS A 586 24.89 28.86 -1.95
CA LYS A 586 25.89 29.72 -1.32
C LYS A 586 26.12 29.30 0.13
N GLY A 587 27.38 29.08 0.48
CA GLY A 587 27.79 28.70 1.84
C GLY A 587 27.80 27.20 2.09
N GLU A 588 27.32 26.38 1.15
CA GLU A 588 27.64 24.95 1.15
C GLU A 588 29.12 24.73 0.78
N GLY A 589 29.77 23.81 1.49
CA GLY A 589 31.13 23.38 1.17
C GLY A 589 31.16 22.42 -0.01
N SER A 590 32.32 22.26 -0.66
CA SER A 590 32.53 21.17 -1.63
C SER A 590 32.51 19.85 -0.86
N ALA A 591 31.49 19.03 -1.07
CA ALA A 591 31.37 17.71 -0.46
C ALA A 591 30.49 16.79 -1.32
N PHE A 592 30.67 15.48 -1.15
CA PHE A 592 29.69 14.47 -1.54
C PHE A 592 28.28 14.86 -1.04
N GLY A 593 27.39 15.26 -1.97
CA GLY A 593 26.03 15.71 -1.64
C GLY A 593 25.79 17.22 -1.68
N SER A 594 26.64 18.01 -2.35
CA SER A 594 26.28 19.39 -2.74
C SER A 594 25.00 19.37 -3.58
N THR A 595 24.05 20.25 -3.24
CA THR A 595 22.79 20.35 -3.97
C THR A 595 22.50 21.78 -4.37
N ALA A 596 21.75 21.95 -5.45
CA ALA A 596 21.19 23.24 -5.82
C ALA A 596 19.70 23.11 -6.11
N THR A 597 18.93 24.07 -5.62
CA THR A 597 17.53 24.25 -6.00
C THR A 597 17.46 24.88 -7.37
N CYS A 598 16.67 24.30 -8.26
CA CYS A 598 16.46 24.78 -9.61
C CYS A 598 15.04 25.32 -9.76
N ILE A 599 14.90 26.37 -10.57
CA ILE A 599 13.62 27.02 -10.89
C ILE A 599 13.49 27.06 -12.41
N LEU A 600 12.31 26.68 -12.91
CA LEU A 600 12.01 26.81 -14.33
C LEU A 600 11.95 28.30 -14.70
N THR A 601 12.49 28.65 -15.86
CA THR A 601 12.29 30.00 -16.40
C THR A 601 10.86 30.15 -16.91
N ALA A 602 10.44 31.38 -17.25
CA ALA A 602 9.14 31.60 -17.90
C ALA A 602 8.99 30.80 -19.21
N ASP A 603 10.08 30.61 -19.97
CA ASP A 603 10.07 29.78 -21.15
C ASP A 603 9.99 28.28 -20.81
N GLY A 604 10.70 27.85 -19.76
CA GLY A 604 10.61 26.49 -19.22
C GLY A 604 9.18 26.14 -18.79
N GLU A 605 8.54 27.00 -17.99
CA GLU A 605 7.15 26.80 -17.56
C GLU A 605 6.17 26.83 -18.74
N ARG A 606 6.41 27.68 -19.74
CA ARG A 606 5.57 27.71 -20.94
C ARG A 606 5.63 26.39 -21.73
N LEU A 607 6.80 25.75 -21.77
CA LEU A 607 7.02 24.55 -22.57
C LEU A 607 6.70 23.25 -21.81
N LEU A 608 7.03 23.18 -20.52
CA LEU A 608 6.91 21.99 -19.68
C LEU A 608 5.70 22.05 -18.71
N GLY A 609 5.15 23.24 -18.50
CA GLY A 609 4.23 23.53 -17.40
C GLY A 609 4.95 23.73 -16.06
N PRO A 610 4.23 24.17 -15.01
CA PRO A 610 4.79 24.28 -13.66
C PRO A 610 5.12 22.88 -13.10
N VAL A 611 6.03 22.84 -12.13
CA VAL A 611 6.39 21.64 -11.35
C VAL A 611 5.93 21.85 -9.90
N SER A 612 5.32 20.82 -9.30
CA SER A 612 4.66 20.88 -7.99
C SER A 612 5.63 20.92 -6.81
N LEU A 613 6.82 20.36 -6.98
CA LEU A 613 7.90 20.33 -5.98
C LEU A 613 9.18 20.98 -6.54
N PRO A 614 10.10 21.43 -5.67
CA PRO A 614 11.38 21.97 -6.12
C PRO A 614 12.20 20.92 -6.89
N VAL A 615 12.72 21.30 -8.05
CA VAL A 615 13.72 20.51 -8.78
C VAL A 615 15.05 20.67 -8.05
N ARG A 616 15.72 19.56 -7.75
CA ARG A 616 17.00 19.53 -7.03
C ARG A 616 18.04 18.83 -7.85
N MET A 617 19.19 19.47 -7.99
CA MET A 617 20.34 18.93 -8.69
C MET A 617 21.44 18.61 -7.68
N SER A 618 21.87 17.35 -7.65
CA SER A 618 23.00 16.91 -6.82
C SER A 618 24.25 16.81 -7.70
N GLN A 619 25.38 17.35 -7.25
CA GLN A 619 26.67 17.25 -7.96
C GLN A 619 26.57 17.58 -9.46
N GLY A 620 25.92 18.70 -9.79
CA GLY A 620 25.74 19.13 -11.17
C GLY A 620 26.65 20.29 -11.55
N CYS A 621 26.73 20.54 -12.86
CA CYS A 621 27.45 21.68 -13.44
C CYS A 621 26.50 22.67 -14.10
N SER A 622 27.03 23.85 -14.44
CA SER A 622 26.31 24.90 -15.16
C SER A 622 26.43 24.73 -16.68
N ILE A 623 25.56 25.41 -17.41
CA ILE A 623 25.60 25.51 -18.88
C ILE A 623 26.03 26.93 -19.27
N ALA A 624 27.02 27.01 -20.15
CA ALA A 624 27.58 28.24 -20.70
C ALA A 624 27.34 28.32 -22.22
N ASP A 625 27.72 29.46 -22.83
CA ASP A 625 27.84 29.55 -24.29
C ASP A 625 29.14 28.90 -24.80
N ASP A 626 29.35 28.86 -26.11
CA ASP A 626 30.48 28.22 -26.78
C ASP A 626 31.83 28.93 -26.56
N ALA A 627 31.80 30.14 -26.01
CA ALA A 627 32.96 30.89 -25.53
C ALA A 627 33.13 30.78 -24.00
N PHE A 628 32.37 29.92 -23.33
CA PHE A 628 32.30 29.80 -21.87
C PHE A 628 31.88 31.12 -21.17
N GLY A 629 31.05 31.88 -21.85
CA GLY A 629 30.33 33.04 -21.36
C GLY A 629 28.92 32.69 -20.86
N THR A 630 28.15 33.72 -20.51
CA THR A 630 26.78 33.56 -20.04
C THR A 630 25.87 33.11 -21.18
N LEU A 631 25.24 31.95 -21.02
CA LEU A 631 24.26 31.47 -21.99
C LEU A 631 22.98 32.32 -21.93
N ASN A 632 22.62 32.94 -23.04
CA ASN A 632 21.39 33.71 -23.18
C ASN A 632 20.43 33.02 -24.15
N ALA A 633 19.13 33.14 -23.89
CA ALA A 633 18.11 32.69 -24.83
C ALA A 633 18.25 33.44 -26.17
N SER A 634 18.10 32.73 -27.28
CA SER A 634 18.24 33.27 -28.63
C SER A 634 17.36 32.49 -29.62
N ASP A 635 17.39 32.85 -30.91
CA ASP A 635 16.68 32.09 -31.95
C ASP A 635 17.27 30.67 -32.06
N GLY A 636 16.60 29.71 -31.43
CA GLY A 636 17.01 28.31 -31.39
C GLY A 636 17.49 27.82 -30.03
N VAL A 637 17.91 28.72 -29.11
CA VAL A 637 18.34 28.40 -27.74
C VAL A 637 17.28 28.84 -26.73
N VAL A 638 16.83 27.91 -25.89
CA VAL A 638 15.88 28.17 -24.79
C VAL A 638 16.51 27.76 -23.47
N VAL A 639 16.53 28.67 -22.50
CA VAL A 639 16.93 28.36 -21.12
C VAL A 639 15.70 27.80 -20.41
N LEU A 640 15.71 26.53 -20.04
CA LEU A 640 14.58 25.83 -19.41
C LEU A 640 14.56 26.03 -17.89
N ALA A 641 15.73 25.95 -17.26
CA ALA A 641 15.86 26.12 -15.81
C ALA A 641 17.17 26.79 -15.42
N VAL A 642 17.12 27.52 -14.30
CA VAL A 642 18.26 28.16 -13.66
C VAL A 642 18.32 27.75 -12.18
N GLY A 643 19.47 27.90 -11.54
CA GLY A 643 19.57 27.81 -10.09
C GLY A 643 18.72 28.90 -9.39
N ALA A 644 18.31 28.65 -8.16
CA ALA A 644 17.64 29.62 -7.31
C ALA A 644 18.57 30.80 -6.92
N ASP A 645 18.04 31.78 -6.17
CA ASP A 645 18.80 32.99 -5.79
C ASP A 645 20.08 32.70 -5.01
N GLU A 646 20.06 31.63 -4.23
CA GLU A 646 21.19 31.17 -3.43
C GLU A 646 22.15 30.26 -4.21
N ALA A 647 21.79 29.80 -5.42
CA ALA A 647 22.67 28.96 -6.21
C ALA A 647 23.77 29.78 -6.92
N CYS A 648 25.01 29.27 -6.91
CA CYS A 648 26.14 29.79 -7.67
C CYS A 648 26.91 28.65 -8.34
N SER A 649 27.80 28.99 -9.28
CA SER A 649 28.80 28.05 -9.79
C SER A 649 30.19 28.33 -9.22
N VAL A 650 30.94 27.26 -8.98
CA VAL A 650 32.29 27.30 -8.41
C VAL A 650 33.17 26.33 -9.17
N ASP A 651 34.31 26.80 -9.63
CA ASP A 651 35.41 25.96 -10.11
C ASP A 651 36.07 25.29 -8.89
N THR A 652 35.92 23.98 -8.76
CA THR A 652 36.38 23.25 -7.57
C THR A 652 37.74 22.58 -7.79
N ASN A 653 38.04 22.17 -9.03
CA ASN A 653 39.28 21.49 -9.36
C ASN A 653 40.39 22.43 -9.89
N GLY A 654 40.05 23.69 -10.22
CA GLY A 654 40.96 24.71 -10.75
C GLY A 654 41.41 24.47 -12.19
N LYS A 655 40.68 23.63 -12.95
CA LYS A 655 40.99 23.20 -14.31
C LYS A 655 39.86 23.57 -15.27
N GLY A 656 40.19 23.59 -16.56
CA GLY A 656 39.18 23.51 -17.61
C GLY A 656 38.51 24.83 -18.02
N SER A 657 37.31 24.66 -18.58
CA SER A 657 36.52 25.69 -19.24
C SER A 657 35.28 26.03 -18.41
N TRP A 658 35.43 27.02 -17.54
CA TRP A 658 34.46 27.41 -16.52
C TRP A 658 33.85 28.79 -16.77
N HIS A 659 32.55 28.93 -16.44
CA HIS A 659 31.87 30.22 -16.33
C HIS A 659 31.44 30.54 -14.89
N ALA A 660 31.84 31.71 -14.39
CA ALA A 660 31.53 32.17 -13.03
C ALA A 660 30.12 32.77 -12.88
N TYR A 661 29.12 31.92 -12.61
CA TYR A 661 27.79 32.38 -12.23
C TYR A 661 27.76 32.77 -10.75
N THR A 662 27.73 34.08 -10.48
CA THR A 662 27.63 34.61 -9.10
C THR A 662 26.26 34.37 -8.46
N SER A 663 25.23 34.12 -9.28
CA SER A 663 23.86 33.80 -8.88
C SER A 663 23.09 33.21 -10.06
N ARG A 664 22.12 32.33 -9.80
CA ARG A 664 21.20 31.77 -10.82
C ARG A 664 21.93 31.20 -12.06
N PRO A 665 22.86 30.25 -11.88
CA PRO A 665 23.50 29.57 -13.00
C PRO A 665 22.44 28.95 -13.93
N VAL A 666 22.71 28.94 -15.25
CA VAL A 666 21.90 28.13 -16.15
C VAL A 666 22.22 26.67 -15.89
N VAL A 667 21.19 25.85 -15.63
CA VAL A 667 21.35 24.43 -15.27
C VAL A 667 20.62 23.49 -16.24
N CYS A 668 19.70 24.03 -17.05
CA CYS A 668 19.07 23.28 -18.11
C CYS A 668 18.72 24.21 -19.28
N ALA A 669 19.19 23.87 -20.47
CA ALA A 669 18.91 24.61 -21.71
C ALA A 669 18.68 23.63 -22.87
N SER A 670 18.00 24.11 -23.90
CA SER A 670 17.76 23.35 -25.12
C SER A 670 18.14 24.12 -26.35
N GLU A 671 18.59 23.42 -27.38
CA GLU A 671 18.89 23.96 -28.70
C GLU A 671 18.29 23.09 -29.81
N ASP A 672 17.64 23.71 -30.79
CA ASP A 672 17.12 22.99 -31.95
C ASP A 672 18.24 22.73 -32.97
N VAL A 673 18.45 21.46 -33.36
CA VAL A 673 19.52 21.05 -34.28
C VAL A 673 18.93 20.26 -35.45
N GLY A 674 18.94 20.86 -36.64
CA GLY A 674 18.29 20.28 -37.81
C GLY A 674 16.78 20.12 -37.57
N LYS A 675 16.28 18.89 -37.60
CA LYS A 675 14.88 18.58 -37.25
C LYS A 675 14.69 18.19 -35.77
N GLY A 676 15.78 17.81 -35.10
CA GLY A 676 15.76 17.35 -33.72
C GLY A 676 15.97 18.48 -32.72
N ARG A 677 16.20 18.07 -31.48
CA ARG A 677 16.45 18.96 -30.35
C ARG A 677 17.46 18.36 -29.42
N VAL A 678 18.33 19.19 -28.87
CA VAL A 678 19.30 18.82 -27.85
C VAL A 678 18.96 19.54 -26.56
N VAL A 679 19.00 18.85 -25.43
CA VAL A 679 18.89 19.42 -24.08
C VAL A 679 20.19 19.16 -23.35
N ALA A 680 20.79 20.19 -22.78
CA ALA A 680 21.90 20.08 -21.85
C ALA A 680 21.37 20.35 -20.44
N MET A 681 21.56 19.38 -19.54
CA MET A 681 21.10 19.42 -18.15
C MET A 681 22.28 19.13 -17.22
N GLY A 682 22.51 19.96 -16.21
CA GLY A 682 23.71 19.92 -15.38
C GLY A 682 23.95 18.62 -14.59
N ALA A 683 22.94 17.75 -14.45
CA ALA A 683 23.04 16.49 -13.71
C ALA A 683 22.06 15.42 -14.25
N PRO A 684 22.31 14.12 -14.00
CA PRO A 684 21.40 13.04 -14.36
C PRO A 684 20.22 12.93 -13.37
N LEU A 685 19.25 13.84 -13.51
CA LEU A 685 18.05 13.88 -12.65
C LEU A 685 17.17 12.62 -12.73
N TYR A 686 17.42 11.74 -13.71
CA TYR A 686 16.77 10.44 -13.82
C TYR A 686 17.36 9.36 -12.91
N SER A 687 18.51 9.61 -12.27
CA SER A 687 19.15 8.62 -11.40
C SER A 687 18.31 8.37 -10.15
N ALA A 688 18.30 7.14 -9.62
CA ALA A 688 17.57 6.80 -8.40
C ALA A 688 17.99 7.61 -7.16
N TYR A 689 19.12 8.34 -7.20
CA TYR A 689 19.50 9.30 -6.16
C TYR A 689 18.65 10.58 -6.21
N ASP A 690 18.35 11.07 -7.41
CA ASP A 690 17.65 12.33 -7.65
C ASP A 690 16.20 12.14 -8.10
N PHE A 691 15.84 10.96 -8.59
CA PHE A 691 14.49 10.58 -9.04
C PHE A 691 13.70 9.99 -7.87
N ARG A 692 13.30 10.87 -6.94
CA ARG A 692 12.64 10.51 -5.67
C ARG A 692 11.32 11.27 -5.51
N PRO A 693 10.32 10.68 -4.82
CA PRO A 693 8.98 11.26 -4.70
C PRO A 693 8.91 12.54 -3.84
N ASP A 694 9.95 12.84 -3.06
CA ASP A 694 10.09 14.07 -2.28
C ASP A 694 10.66 15.26 -3.09
N LEU A 695 10.99 15.06 -4.37
CA LEU A 695 11.58 16.06 -5.26
C LEU A 695 10.72 16.29 -6.50
N GLY A 696 10.83 17.48 -7.10
CA GLY A 696 10.18 17.80 -8.38
C GLY A 696 10.81 17.15 -9.62
N ASN A 697 11.85 16.33 -9.42
CA ASN A 697 12.67 15.78 -10.50
C ASN A 697 11.91 14.77 -11.37
N GLU A 698 11.06 13.94 -10.78
CA GLU A 698 10.22 13.00 -11.52
C GLU A 698 9.28 13.72 -12.48
N GLU A 699 8.50 14.67 -11.95
CA GLU A 699 7.57 15.47 -12.74
C GLU A 699 8.30 16.26 -13.83
N PHE A 700 9.45 16.88 -13.49
CA PHE A 700 10.26 17.61 -14.45
C PHE A 700 10.76 16.71 -15.60
N MET A 701 11.34 15.55 -15.28
CA MET A 701 11.87 14.61 -16.29
C MET A 701 10.76 14.05 -17.18
N LEU A 702 9.59 13.69 -16.63
CA LEU A 702 8.47 13.19 -17.41
C LEU A 702 7.88 14.28 -18.33
N LYS A 703 7.78 15.52 -17.86
CA LYS A 703 7.37 16.67 -18.71
C LYS A 703 8.39 16.93 -19.82
N LEU A 704 9.69 16.86 -19.50
CA LEU A 704 10.76 17.02 -20.47
C LEU A 704 10.66 15.94 -21.56
N VAL A 705 10.53 14.68 -21.17
CA VAL A 705 10.32 13.55 -22.09
C VAL A 705 9.06 13.77 -22.94
N GLY A 706 7.95 14.17 -22.34
CA GLY A 706 6.70 14.50 -23.04
C GLY A 706 6.88 15.57 -24.12
N TRP A 707 7.55 16.65 -23.78
CA TRP A 707 7.83 17.75 -24.70
C TRP A 707 8.83 17.38 -25.81
N LEU A 708 9.81 16.53 -25.51
CA LEU A 708 10.77 16.03 -26.49
C LEU A 708 10.17 14.97 -27.43
N GLY A 709 9.20 14.19 -26.94
CA GLY A 709 8.51 13.15 -27.69
C GLY A 709 7.37 13.66 -28.58
N SER A 710 6.90 14.90 -28.38
CA SER A 710 5.77 15.47 -29.13
C SER A 710 6.15 16.12 -30.47
N ARG A 711 7.29 15.75 -31.07
CA ARG A 711 7.80 16.34 -32.31
C ARG A 711 7.49 15.55 -33.57
#